data_AF-A0A3P9M5T7-F1
#
_entry.id   AF-A0A3P9M5T7-F1
#
_cell.length_a   1.000
_cell.length_b   1.000
_cell.length_c   1.000
_cell.angle_alpha   90.00
_cell.angle_beta   90.00
_cell.angle_gamma   90.00
#
_symmetry.space_group_name_H-M   'P 1'
#
loop_
_entity.id
_entity.type
_entity.pdbx_description
1 polymer ?
#
loop_
_entity_poly.entity_id
_entity_poly.type
_entity_poly.pdbx_seq_one_letter_code
_entity_poly.pdbx_strand_id
1 'polypeptide(L)'
;CITTRESELVSMDELAFKFAVNNINRNKTLMPNSTLTYDIQRINIFDGFEASRRVCDQLALGVVAVFGPSHSSSVSAVQSICNALEVPHIQTRWKHPSVNNKDTFFINLYPEYTAIARAILDVVTFFKWKKLTVIYEDSTGLMRMQELIKAPAKLNLKIKIRQLTPGNQDARPLLKELKKDKEFFIIFDCSYRMASELLMQLSSMGMMTEYYHFFFTTLDLFALDLEPYRYSGVNMTGLRLLNFDDPLVASTMNKWAIDRMQGPKQDKGLIEGVMTTDAALMYDAVYMVAIAAQRATQMTVSSLQCHRHKPWRFGPRFMNLFKEAQWNGLTGRIVLSKTDGLRKDFDLDVISLQEDGTARVAIWNSYKGMTLIESNRDKNSNVTDSLANRTLIVTTILENPYVMVRKSDKELVGNDRYEGYCMDLLKELSNILGFTYEVRLVGDGKYGAQNDKGEWNGMVRELIEHVADLAVAPLTITYVREKVIDFSKPFMTLGISILYRKPNGTNPGVFSFLNPLSPDIWMYVLLACTGVSCVLFVIARFTPYEWYNPHPCNPSSTLVQNNFTLLNSFWFGIGALMRQGSELMPKALSTRIVGGIWWFFTLIIISSYTANLAAFLTVERMDAPIDSADDLAKQSRIEYGAVRDGSTMTFFKKSKISTYEKMWAFMSSRKNTALVKNNKEGITRVLTTDYAMLMESTSIEYISQRNCNLTQIGGLIDSKGYGVGTPIGSPYRDKVTIAILQLQEEGKLHMMKEKWWRGNGCPEEDNKEASALGVENIGGIFIVLAAGLVLSVFVAIGEFIYKARRNADIEEVSDGGCLYGSLELIGKLLSIFCHILGTPKKKKKKVK
;
A
#
# COMPACT_ATOMS: atom_id res chain seq x y z
N CYS A 1 -65.35 -40.76 -3.57
CA CYS A 1 -65.13 -39.31 -3.41
C CYS A 1 -64.28 -38.81 -4.56
N ILE A 2 -64.94 -38.37 -5.64
CA ILE A 2 -64.31 -37.72 -6.79
C ILE A 2 -64.55 -36.22 -6.58
N THR A 3 -63.56 -35.52 -6.07
CA THR A 3 -63.50 -34.06 -6.14
C THR A 3 -62.70 -33.71 -7.38
N THR A 4 -63.38 -33.10 -8.35
CA THR A 4 -62.83 -32.50 -9.57
C THR A 4 -61.73 -31.49 -9.19
N ARG A 5 -60.47 -31.80 -9.56
CA ARG A 5 -59.32 -30.89 -9.46
C ARG A 5 -59.32 -29.90 -10.63
N GLU A 6 -60.29 -28.98 -10.68
CA GLU A 6 -60.36 -27.96 -11.75
C GLU A 6 -59.62 -26.64 -11.43
N SER A 7 -58.91 -26.54 -10.30
CA SER A 7 -58.21 -25.30 -9.91
C SER A 7 -56.68 -25.44 -9.77
N GLU A 8 -56.02 -26.23 -10.61
CA GLU A 8 -54.54 -26.24 -10.67
C GLU A 8 -54.05 -25.14 -11.63
N LEU A 9 -53.11 -24.31 -11.15
CA LEU A 9 -52.38 -23.29 -11.92
C LEU A 9 -51.82 -23.93 -13.21
N VAL A 10 -52.22 -23.37 -14.35
CA VAL A 10 -51.73 -23.82 -15.68
C VAL A 10 -50.22 -23.55 -15.78
N SER A 11 -49.44 -24.59 -16.07
CA SER A 11 -47.97 -24.48 -16.24
C SER A 11 -47.61 -23.60 -17.45
N MET A 12 -46.45 -22.93 -17.37
CA MET A 12 -45.87 -22.17 -18.48
C MET A 12 -45.67 -23.03 -19.73
N ASP A 13 -45.29 -24.30 -19.55
CA ASP A 13 -45.07 -25.25 -20.65
C ASP A 13 -46.40 -25.59 -21.35
N GLU A 14 -47.50 -25.72 -20.60
CA GLU A 14 -48.84 -25.98 -21.15
C GLU A 14 -49.34 -24.78 -21.97
N LEU A 15 -49.11 -23.56 -21.47
CA LEU A 15 -49.47 -22.33 -22.16
C LEU A 15 -48.65 -22.17 -23.45
N ALA A 16 -47.33 -22.41 -23.40
CA ALA A 16 -46.45 -22.30 -24.56
C ALA A 16 -46.83 -23.32 -25.65
N PHE A 17 -47.17 -24.54 -25.24
CA PHE A 17 -47.66 -25.58 -26.13
C PHE A 17 -48.97 -25.18 -26.83
N LYS A 18 -49.98 -24.72 -26.08
CA LYS A 18 -51.25 -24.24 -26.64
C LYS A 18 -51.05 -23.05 -27.58
N PHE A 19 -50.20 -22.11 -27.19
CA PHE A 19 -49.87 -20.93 -27.99
C PHE A 19 -49.21 -21.32 -29.33
N ALA A 20 -48.26 -22.26 -29.31
CA ALA A 20 -47.59 -22.76 -30.52
C ALA A 20 -48.58 -23.43 -31.48
N VAL A 21 -49.43 -24.35 -30.98
CA VAL A 21 -50.41 -25.05 -31.81
C VAL A 21 -51.43 -24.07 -32.41
N ASN A 22 -51.92 -23.11 -31.62
CA ASN A 22 -52.84 -22.08 -32.09
C ASN A 22 -52.20 -21.20 -33.17
N ASN A 23 -50.92 -20.83 -33.01
CA ASN A 23 -50.20 -20.02 -33.99
C ASN A 23 -50.01 -20.76 -35.32
N ILE A 24 -49.65 -22.04 -35.28
CA ILE A 24 -49.53 -22.89 -36.46
C ILE A 24 -50.88 -23.08 -37.16
N ASN A 25 -51.94 -23.39 -36.42
CA ASN A 25 -53.27 -23.60 -37.00
C ASN A 25 -53.89 -22.31 -37.57
N ARG A 26 -53.58 -21.14 -36.98
CA ARG A 26 -53.97 -19.83 -37.55
C ARG A 26 -53.16 -19.51 -38.81
N ASN A 27 -51.89 -19.87 -38.84
CA ASN A 27 -50.99 -19.62 -39.97
C ASN A 27 -50.91 -20.85 -40.91
N LYS A 28 -51.86 -20.94 -41.84
CA LYS A 28 -51.96 -22.06 -42.82
C LYS A 28 -50.81 -22.17 -43.83
N THR A 29 -49.74 -21.38 -43.71
CA THR A 29 -48.55 -21.49 -44.56
C THR A 29 -47.81 -22.82 -44.37
N LEU A 30 -47.74 -23.33 -43.14
CA LEU A 30 -47.02 -24.57 -42.83
C LEU A 30 -47.86 -25.82 -43.13
N MET A 31 -49.15 -25.80 -42.80
CA MET A 31 -50.06 -26.92 -43.00
C MET A 31 -51.40 -26.45 -43.58
N PRO A 32 -51.54 -26.42 -44.92
CA PRO A 32 -52.77 -25.94 -45.57
C PRO A 32 -53.92 -26.94 -45.50
N ASN A 33 -53.62 -28.24 -45.53
CA ASN A 33 -54.61 -29.33 -45.67
C ASN A 33 -54.81 -30.17 -44.39
N SER A 34 -54.06 -29.87 -43.32
CA SER A 34 -54.08 -30.62 -42.07
C SER A 34 -54.13 -29.68 -40.87
N THR A 35 -54.88 -30.05 -39.84
CA THR A 35 -54.98 -29.29 -38.59
C THR A 35 -54.31 -30.07 -37.47
N LEU A 36 -53.43 -29.42 -36.72
CA LEU A 36 -52.78 -30.03 -35.56
C LEU A 36 -53.73 -29.98 -34.36
N THR A 37 -54.08 -31.14 -33.83
CA THR A 37 -54.86 -31.29 -32.60
C THR A 37 -53.95 -31.78 -31.47
N TYR A 38 -54.39 -31.58 -30.23
CA TYR A 38 -53.61 -31.98 -29.06
C TYR A 38 -54.50 -32.57 -27.98
N ASP A 39 -53.88 -33.38 -27.11
CA ASP A 39 -54.46 -33.90 -25.88
C ASP A 39 -53.48 -33.65 -24.73
N ILE A 40 -53.96 -33.09 -23.61
CA ILE A 40 -53.12 -32.66 -22.49
C ILE A 40 -53.52 -33.46 -21.25
N GLN A 41 -52.55 -34.19 -20.69
CA GLN A 41 -52.73 -34.99 -19.49
C GLN A 41 -51.96 -34.37 -18.33
N ARG A 42 -52.67 -34.06 -17.24
CA ARG A 42 -52.06 -33.59 -15.98
C ARG A 42 -51.82 -34.79 -15.08
N ILE A 43 -50.56 -34.93 -14.64
CA ILE A 43 -50.07 -36.03 -13.82
C ILE A 43 -49.18 -35.51 -12.69
N ASN A 44 -49.00 -36.31 -11.64
CA ASN A 44 -47.95 -36.05 -10.68
C ASN A 44 -46.57 -36.33 -11.30
N ILE A 45 -45.70 -35.33 -11.30
CA ILE A 45 -44.43 -35.38 -12.04
C ILE A 45 -43.49 -36.51 -11.53
N PHE A 46 -43.59 -36.88 -10.26
CA PHE A 46 -42.76 -37.93 -9.66
C PHE A 46 -43.32 -39.35 -9.86
N ASP A 47 -44.57 -39.49 -10.33
CA ASP A 47 -45.23 -40.78 -10.51
C ASP A 47 -45.09 -41.30 -11.94
N GLY A 48 -44.08 -42.15 -12.14
CA GLY A 48 -43.85 -42.79 -13.44
C GLY A 48 -44.96 -43.75 -13.86
N PHE A 49 -45.71 -44.32 -12.92
CA PHE A 49 -46.80 -45.24 -13.23
C PHE A 49 -48.02 -44.47 -13.75
N GLU A 50 -48.36 -43.34 -13.13
CA GLU A 50 -49.40 -42.45 -13.66
C GLU A 50 -49.03 -41.96 -15.07
N ALA A 51 -47.77 -41.56 -15.29
CA ALA A 51 -47.27 -41.16 -16.60
C ALA A 51 -47.46 -42.27 -17.66
N SER A 52 -47.05 -43.51 -17.33
CA SER A 52 -47.23 -44.66 -18.21
C SER A 52 -48.69 -44.91 -18.58
N ARG A 53 -49.60 -44.84 -17.59
CA ARG A 53 -51.03 -45.06 -17.83
C ARG A 53 -51.61 -44.00 -18.77
N ARG A 54 -51.36 -42.72 -18.53
CA ARG A 54 -51.88 -41.63 -19.37
C ARG A 54 -51.32 -41.69 -20.79
N VAL A 55 -50.04 -42.04 -20.96
CA VAL A 55 -49.46 -42.23 -22.29
C VAL A 55 -50.13 -43.40 -23.02
N CYS A 56 -50.46 -44.49 -22.33
CA CYS A 56 -51.23 -45.57 -22.95
C CYS A 56 -52.65 -45.16 -23.37
N ASP A 57 -53.31 -44.30 -22.59
CA ASP A 57 -54.60 -43.73 -22.97
C ASP A 57 -54.46 -42.85 -24.24
N GLN A 58 -53.41 -42.04 -24.34
CA GLN A 58 -53.11 -41.23 -25.53
C GLN A 58 -52.77 -42.07 -26.76
N LEU A 59 -51.99 -43.15 -26.59
CA LEU A 59 -51.68 -44.07 -27.67
C LEU A 59 -52.90 -44.83 -28.16
N ALA A 60 -53.86 -45.11 -27.28
CA ALA A 60 -55.16 -45.70 -27.64
C ALA A 60 -56.02 -44.73 -28.48
N LEU A 61 -55.91 -43.41 -28.25
CA LEU A 61 -56.54 -42.40 -29.11
C LEU A 61 -55.89 -42.31 -30.50
N GLY A 62 -54.61 -42.68 -30.61
CA GLY A 62 -53.83 -42.61 -31.84
C GLY A 62 -53.17 -41.24 -32.01
N VAL A 63 -52.07 -41.02 -31.30
CA VAL A 63 -51.25 -39.79 -31.38
C VAL A 63 -50.03 -39.97 -32.28
N VAL A 64 -49.60 -38.89 -32.94
CA VAL A 64 -48.43 -38.89 -33.84
C VAL A 64 -47.09 -38.75 -33.13
N ALA A 65 -47.07 -38.09 -31.98
CA ALA A 65 -45.90 -37.86 -31.15
C ALA A 65 -46.33 -37.64 -29.71
N VAL A 66 -45.47 -38.01 -28.76
CA VAL A 66 -45.70 -37.83 -27.33
C VAL A 66 -44.66 -36.85 -26.78
N PHE A 67 -45.12 -35.80 -26.11
CA PHE A 67 -44.25 -34.85 -25.42
C PHE A 67 -44.00 -35.35 -23.99
N GLY A 68 -42.74 -35.40 -23.60
CA GLY A 68 -42.30 -36.00 -22.34
C GLY A 68 -42.62 -35.18 -21.10
N PRO A 69 -42.78 -35.83 -19.93
CA PRO A 69 -42.98 -35.15 -18.66
C PRO A 69 -41.69 -34.46 -18.18
N SER A 70 -41.79 -33.63 -17.12
CA SER A 70 -40.66 -32.79 -16.69
C SER A 70 -39.59 -33.52 -15.85
N HIS A 71 -39.93 -34.60 -15.14
CA HIS A 71 -39.02 -35.30 -14.23
C HIS A 71 -38.43 -36.58 -14.84
N SER A 72 -37.16 -36.87 -14.52
CA SER A 72 -36.37 -37.97 -15.12
C SER A 72 -36.96 -39.37 -14.92
N SER A 73 -37.59 -39.63 -13.76
CA SER A 73 -38.25 -40.92 -13.47
C SER A 73 -39.40 -41.19 -14.44
N SER A 74 -40.28 -40.21 -14.60
CA SER A 74 -41.44 -40.29 -15.49
C SER A 74 -41.04 -40.30 -16.95
N VAL A 75 -40.01 -39.51 -17.32
CA VAL A 75 -39.42 -39.53 -18.68
C VAL A 75 -38.91 -40.92 -19.03
N SER A 76 -38.28 -41.63 -18.10
CA SER A 76 -37.75 -42.98 -18.35
C SER A 76 -38.87 -44.00 -18.61
N ALA A 77 -39.98 -43.89 -17.88
CA ALA A 77 -41.14 -44.76 -18.06
C ALA A 77 -41.83 -44.51 -19.42
N VAL A 78 -42.04 -43.25 -19.80
CA VAL A 78 -42.60 -42.86 -21.10
C VAL A 78 -41.66 -43.28 -22.23
N GLN A 79 -40.36 -43.06 -22.07
CA GLN A 79 -39.35 -43.46 -23.05
C GLN A 79 -39.39 -44.94 -23.38
N SER A 80 -39.53 -45.79 -22.35
CA SER A 80 -39.59 -47.24 -22.54
C SER A 80 -40.79 -47.66 -23.41
N ILE A 81 -41.96 -47.07 -23.16
CA ILE A 81 -43.18 -47.33 -23.92
C ILE A 81 -43.05 -46.84 -25.36
N CYS A 82 -42.60 -45.59 -25.54
CA CYS A 82 -42.39 -44.99 -26.86
C CYS A 82 -41.39 -45.79 -27.71
N ASN A 83 -40.30 -46.27 -27.10
CA ASN A 83 -39.32 -47.10 -27.79
C ASN A 83 -39.88 -48.48 -28.17
N ALA A 84 -40.70 -49.10 -27.31
CA ALA A 84 -41.32 -50.39 -27.58
C ALA A 84 -42.41 -50.34 -28.66
N LEU A 85 -43.13 -49.21 -28.78
CA LEU A 85 -44.23 -49.03 -29.74
C LEU A 85 -43.83 -48.22 -30.98
N GLU A 86 -42.55 -47.87 -31.11
CA GLU A 86 -41.97 -47.08 -32.21
C GLU A 86 -42.65 -45.71 -32.39
N VAL A 87 -43.03 -45.07 -31.28
CA VAL A 87 -43.64 -43.73 -31.28
C VAL A 87 -42.60 -42.69 -30.85
N PRO A 88 -42.47 -41.55 -31.56
CA PRO A 88 -41.54 -40.49 -31.17
C PRO A 88 -41.82 -39.91 -29.79
N HIS A 89 -40.82 -39.94 -28.91
CA HIS A 89 -40.83 -39.22 -27.64
C HIS A 89 -40.01 -37.94 -27.72
N ILE A 90 -40.66 -36.80 -27.50
CA ILE A 90 -40.06 -35.47 -27.61
C ILE A 90 -39.78 -34.92 -26.22
N GLN A 91 -38.53 -34.61 -25.95
CA GLN A 91 -38.05 -34.11 -24.67
C GLN A 91 -37.53 -32.68 -24.85
N THR A 92 -37.83 -31.81 -23.89
CA THR A 92 -37.38 -30.42 -23.85
C THR A 92 -36.50 -30.10 -22.64
N ARG A 93 -36.25 -31.10 -21.78
CA ARG A 93 -35.47 -30.94 -20.54
C ARG A 93 -34.25 -31.83 -20.51
N TRP A 94 -33.33 -31.50 -19.61
CA TRP A 94 -32.16 -32.32 -19.35
C TRP A 94 -32.54 -33.73 -18.87
N LYS A 95 -31.88 -34.74 -19.42
CA LYS A 95 -31.99 -36.15 -19.02
C LYS A 95 -30.62 -36.66 -18.59
N HIS A 96 -30.59 -37.44 -17.51
CA HIS A 96 -29.38 -38.12 -17.07
C HIS A 96 -28.91 -39.12 -18.16
N PRO A 97 -27.62 -39.12 -18.54
CA PRO A 97 -27.08 -40.12 -19.48
C PRO A 97 -27.16 -41.51 -18.86
N SER A 98 -27.97 -42.41 -19.41
CA SER A 98 -27.98 -43.81 -18.98
C SER A 98 -26.77 -44.55 -19.57
N VAL A 99 -26.14 -45.42 -18.77
CA VAL A 99 -24.94 -46.19 -19.14
C VAL A 99 -25.18 -47.12 -20.35
N ASN A 100 -26.44 -47.49 -20.63
CA ASN A 100 -26.84 -48.28 -21.78
C ASN A 100 -27.60 -47.43 -22.81
N ASN A 101 -26.89 -46.84 -23.77
CA ASN A 101 -27.46 -45.96 -24.79
C ASN A 101 -27.95 -46.78 -26.01
N LYS A 102 -29.10 -47.45 -25.89
CA LYS A 102 -29.75 -48.20 -27.00
C LYS A 102 -31.13 -47.66 -27.37
N ASP A 103 -31.60 -46.57 -26.76
CA ASP A 103 -32.88 -45.97 -27.10
C ASP A 103 -32.79 -45.26 -28.47
N THR A 104 -33.75 -45.50 -29.36
CA THR A 104 -33.72 -44.96 -30.74
C THR A 104 -34.87 -44.00 -31.04
N PHE A 105 -36.01 -44.18 -30.37
CA PHE A 105 -37.23 -43.39 -30.58
C PHE A 105 -37.39 -42.23 -29.58
N PHE A 106 -36.37 -41.39 -29.47
CA PHE A 106 -36.46 -40.14 -28.72
C PHE A 106 -35.66 -39.03 -29.35
N ILE A 107 -36.06 -37.81 -29.02
CA ILE A 107 -35.41 -36.59 -29.45
C ILE A 107 -35.39 -35.64 -28.27
N ASN A 108 -34.23 -35.02 -28.03
CA ASN A 108 -34.12 -33.98 -27.01
C ASN A 108 -33.71 -32.66 -27.65
N LEU A 109 -34.59 -31.66 -27.53
CA LEU A 109 -34.33 -30.30 -28.00
C LEU A 109 -33.48 -29.49 -27.01
N TYR A 110 -33.39 -29.94 -25.75
CA TYR A 110 -32.52 -29.32 -24.78
C TYR A 110 -31.05 -29.46 -25.23
N PRO A 111 -30.25 -28.38 -25.22
CA PRO A 111 -28.86 -28.43 -25.64
C PRO A 111 -28.05 -29.45 -24.83
N GLU A 112 -27.11 -30.15 -25.48
CA GLU A 112 -26.31 -31.17 -24.81
C GLU A 112 -25.54 -30.61 -23.60
N TYR A 113 -25.66 -31.25 -22.44
CA TYR A 113 -25.04 -30.77 -21.20
C TYR A 113 -23.51 -30.72 -21.27
N THR A 114 -22.87 -31.62 -22.03
CA THR A 114 -21.40 -31.59 -22.20
C THR A 114 -20.94 -30.34 -22.95
N ALA A 115 -21.79 -29.80 -23.83
CA ALA A 115 -21.54 -28.57 -24.54
C ALA A 115 -21.75 -27.37 -23.62
N ILE A 116 -22.84 -27.33 -22.82
CA ILE A 116 -23.04 -26.28 -21.80
C ILE A 116 -21.90 -26.28 -20.77
N ALA A 117 -21.45 -27.45 -20.32
CA ALA A 117 -20.34 -27.57 -19.37
C ALA A 117 -19.02 -27.01 -19.94
N ARG A 118 -18.77 -27.23 -21.25
CA ARG A 118 -17.65 -26.62 -21.97
C ARG A 118 -17.82 -25.11 -22.10
N ALA A 119 -19.02 -24.62 -22.38
CA ALA A 119 -19.30 -23.18 -22.41
C ALA A 119 -18.99 -22.51 -21.06
N ILE A 120 -19.40 -23.13 -19.94
CA ILE A 120 -19.09 -22.65 -18.59
C ILE A 120 -17.57 -22.60 -18.37
N LEU A 121 -16.83 -23.63 -18.78
CA LEU A 121 -15.37 -23.66 -18.68
C LEU A 121 -14.72 -22.56 -19.53
N ASP A 122 -15.22 -22.34 -20.74
CA ASP A 122 -14.73 -21.28 -21.63
C ASP A 122 -15.00 -19.89 -21.04
N VAL A 123 -16.13 -19.67 -20.35
CA VAL A 123 -16.40 -18.43 -19.60
C VAL A 123 -15.37 -18.23 -18.47
N VAL A 124 -15.08 -19.27 -17.69
CA VAL A 124 -14.12 -19.19 -16.58
C VAL A 124 -12.71 -18.89 -17.08
N THR A 125 -12.30 -19.52 -18.18
CA THR A 125 -10.99 -19.27 -18.82
C THR A 125 -10.92 -17.91 -19.48
N PHE A 126 -12.02 -17.43 -20.09
CA PHE A 126 -12.15 -16.10 -20.67
C PHE A 126 -11.90 -15.01 -19.62
N PHE A 127 -12.54 -15.11 -18.44
CA PHE A 127 -12.31 -14.18 -17.34
C PHE A 127 -11.01 -14.45 -16.55
N LYS A 128 -10.23 -15.47 -16.92
CA LYS A 128 -8.94 -15.84 -16.29
C LYS A 128 -9.05 -16.07 -14.78
N TRP A 129 -10.16 -16.62 -14.31
CA TRP A 129 -10.33 -16.92 -12.89
C TRP A 129 -9.35 -18.01 -12.43
N LYS A 130 -8.73 -17.82 -11.26
CA LYS A 130 -7.78 -18.78 -10.65
C LYS A 130 -8.33 -19.47 -9.39
N LYS A 131 -9.29 -18.83 -8.73
CA LYS A 131 -10.00 -19.34 -7.56
C LYS A 131 -11.48 -19.03 -7.76
N LEU A 132 -12.35 -20.03 -7.60
CA LEU A 132 -13.79 -19.85 -7.69
C LEU A 132 -14.53 -20.77 -6.72
N THR A 133 -15.77 -20.41 -6.40
CA THR A 133 -16.69 -21.24 -5.61
C THR A 133 -17.90 -21.62 -6.47
N VAL A 134 -18.22 -22.92 -6.51
CA VAL A 134 -19.43 -23.45 -7.16
C VAL A 134 -20.48 -23.73 -6.10
N ILE A 135 -21.66 -23.15 -6.30
CA ILE A 135 -22.84 -23.36 -5.48
C ILE A 135 -23.91 -24.01 -6.33
N TYR A 136 -24.37 -25.18 -5.93
CA TYR A 136 -25.37 -25.94 -6.67
C TYR A 136 -26.60 -26.25 -5.81
N GLU A 137 -27.78 -26.27 -6.43
CA GLU A 137 -29.06 -26.58 -5.78
C GLU A 137 -29.23 -28.09 -5.56
N ASP A 138 -29.10 -28.88 -6.63
CA ASP A 138 -29.40 -30.30 -6.64
C ASP A 138 -28.19 -31.15 -7.08
N SER A 139 -28.21 -32.44 -6.76
CA SER A 139 -27.12 -33.35 -7.13
C SER A 139 -26.92 -33.47 -8.65
N THR A 140 -27.94 -33.14 -9.45
CA THR A 140 -27.83 -33.13 -10.92
C THR A 140 -27.00 -31.95 -11.43
N GLY A 141 -27.01 -30.81 -10.73
CA GLY A 141 -26.16 -29.66 -11.02
C GLY A 141 -24.67 -29.99 -11.11
N LEU A 142 -24.19 -30.86 -10.22
CA LEU A 142 -22.79 -31.31 -10.22
C LEU A 142 -22.42 -32.08 -11.50
N MET A 143 -23.37 -32.86 -12.03
CA MET A 143 -23.20 -33.60 -13.28
C MET A 143 -23.22 -32.68 -14.50
N ARG A 144 -24.05 -31.62 -14.48
CA ARG A 144 -24.06 -30.60 -15.53
C ARG A 144 -22.74 -29.81 -15.60
N MET A 145 -22.00 -29.73 -14.50
CA MET A 145 -20.72 -29.03 -14.40
C MET A 145 -19.50 -29.98 -14.36
N GLN A 146 -19.65 -31.23 -14.81
CA GLN A 146 -18.60 -32.24 -14.71
C GLN A 146 -17.27 -31.82 -15.39
N GLU A 147 -17.34 -31.15 -16.54
CA GLU A 147 -16.13 -30.68 -17.25
C GLU A 147 -15.40 -29.57 -16.48
N LEU A 148 -16.14 -28.69 -15.80
CA LEU A 148 -15.55 -27.68 -14.90
C LEU A 148 -14.87 -28.34 -13.69
N ILE A 149 -15.45 -29.39 -13.13
CA ILE A 149 -14.89 -30.09 -11.96
C ILE A 149 -13.63 -30.89 -12.32
N LYS A 150 -13.50 -31.36 -13.57
CA LYS A 150 -12.28 -32.00 -14.08
C LYS A 150 -11.17 -30.99 -14.44
N ALA A 151 -11.51 -29.72 -14.64
CA ALA A 151 -10.60 -28.68 -15.09
C ALA A 151 -9.40 -28.34 -14.16
N PRO A 152 -9.50 -28.43 -12.82
CA PRO A 152 -8.39 -28.15 -11.90
C PRO A 152 -7.11 -28.92 -12.22
N ALA A 153 -7.22 -30.17 -12.66
CA ALA A 153 -6.09 -31.01 -13.03
C ALA A 153 -5.29 -30.48 -14.23
N LYS A 154 -5.91 -29.65 -15.08
CA LYS A 154 -5.30 -29.10 -16.30
C LYS A 154 -4.90 -27.63 -16.18
N LEU A 155 -5.63 -26.84 -15.38
CA LEU A 155 -5.55 -25.37 -15.38
C LEU A 155 -5.05 -24.76 -14.06
N ASN A 156 -4.62 -25.56 -13.08
CA ASN A 156 -4.25 -25.10 -11.73
C ASN A 156 -5.34 -24.23 -11.05
N LEU A 157 -6.60 -24.54 -11.33
CA LEU A 157 -7.77 -23.83 -10.83
C LEU A 157 -8.15 -24.32 -9.43
N LYS A 158 -8.32 -23.41 -8.46
CA LYS A 158 -8.82 -23.75 -7.12
C LYS A 158 -10.34 -23.64 -7.08
N ILE A 159 -11.03 -24.77 -6.93
CA ILE A 159 -12.50 -24.83 -6.86
C ILE A 159 -12.94 -25.22 -5.45
N LYS A 160 -13.80 -24.40 -4.84
CA LYS A 160 -14.56 -24.77 -3.63
C LYS A 160 -15.99 -25.14 -4.06
N ILE A 161 -16.54 -26.23 -3.53
CA ILE A 161 -17.88 -26.70 -3.91
C ILE A 161 -18.77 -26.71 -2.66
N ARG A 162 -19.96 -26.11 -2.77
CA ARG A 162 -20.97 -26.06 -1.71
C ARG A 162 -22.36 -26.33 -2.29
N GLN A 163 -23.20 -27.01 -1.51
CA GLN A 163 -24.59 -27.27 -1.86
C GLN A 163 -25.52 -26.31 -1.12
N LEU A 164 -26.55 -25.80 -1.80
CA LEU A 164 -27.65 -25.10 -1.15
C LEU A 164 -28.49 -26.10 -0.34
N THR A 165 -28.89 -25.74 0.87
CA THR A 165 -29.63 -26.66 1.75
C THR A 165 -30.97 -27.04 1.08
N PRO A 166 -31.20 -28.33 0.75
CA PRO A 166 -32.42 -28.74 0.07
C PRO A 166 -33.65 -28.45 0.95
N GLY A 167 -34.63 -27.71 0.40
CA GLY A 167 -35.88 -27.42 1.08
C GLY A 167 -35.86 -26.25 2.09
N ASN A 168 -34.68 -25.66 2.36
CA ASN A 168 -34.59 -24.41 3.11
C ASN A 168 -34.26 -23.26 2.17
N GLN A 169 -35.16 -22.28 2.05
CA GLN A 169 -34.97 -21.11 1.19
C GLN A 169 -33.90 -20.15 1.72
N ASP A 170 -33.46 -20.30 2.97
CA ASP A 170 -32.47 -19.41 3.59
C ASP A 170 -31.02 -19.86 3.32
N ALA A 171 -30.36 -19.22 2.37
CA ALA A 171 -28.94 -19.43 2.07
C ALA A 171 -28.01 -18.50 2.86
N ARG A 172 -28.52 -17.60 3.72
CA ARG A 172 -27.71 -16.63 4.48
C ARG A 172 -26.59 -17.26 5.31
N PRO A 173 -26.75 -18.43 5.97
CA PRO A 173 -25.64 -19.06 6.71
C PRO A 173 -24.45 -19.42 5.82
N LEU A 174 -24.73 -20.00 4.64
CA LEU A 174 -23.71 -20.34 3.65
C LEU A 174 -23.06 -19.07 3.10
N LEU A 175 -23.87 -18.08 2.74
CA LEU A 175 -23.36 -16.82 2.21
C LEU A 175 -22.49 -16.07 3.26
N LYS A 176 -22.80 -16.20 4.57
CA LYS A 176 -21.94 -15.67 5.65
C LYS A 176 -20.59 -16.37 5.73
N GLU A 177 -20.56 -17.70 5.53
CA GLU A 177 -19.30 -18.46 5.41
C GLU A 177 -18.49 -17.93 4.21
N LEU A 178 -19.12 -17.74 3.06
CA LEU A 178 -18.45 -17.26 1.84
C LEU A 178 -17.92 -15.83 1.99
N LYS A 179 -18.68 -14.95 2.65
CA LYS A 179 -18.24 -13.60 2.97
C LYS A 179 -17.03 -13.63 3.92
N LYS A 180 -17.03 -14.50 4.93
CA LYS A 180 -15.92 -14.69 5.86
C LYS A 180 -14.67 -15.22 5.16
N ASP A 181 -14.84 -16.16 4.24
CA ASP A 181 -13.76 -16.79 3.45
C ASP A 181 -13.28 -15.92 2.28
N LYS A 182 -13.92 -14.77 2.05
CA LYS A 182 -13.62 -13.79 0.99
C LYS A 182 -13.64 -14.41 -0.40
N GLU A 183 -14.72 -15.14 -0.68
CA GLU A 183 -14.96 -15.73 -1.99
C GLU A 183 -15.66 -14.72 -2.90
N PHE A 184 -14.94 -14.17 -3.88
CA PHE A 184 -15.45 -13.12 -4.78
C PHE A 184 -16.01 -13.65 -6.11
N PHE A 185 -15.48 -14.77 -6.59
CA PHE A 185 -15.87 -15.40 -7.87
C PHE A 185 -16.77 -16.60 -7.58
N ILE A 186 -18.08 -16.45 -7.83
CA ILE A 186 -19.07 -17.45 -7.43
C ILE A 186 -19.92 -17.86 -8.63
N ILE A 187 -20.03 -19.17 -8.86
CA ILE A 187 -20.90 -19.78 -9.86
C ILE A 187 -22.14 -20.32 -9.16
N PHE A 188 -23.31 -19.89 -9.62
CA PHE A 188 -24.61 -20.34 -9.13
C PHE A 188 -25.27 -21.25 -10.16
N ASP A 189 -25.44 -22.52 -9.78
CA ASP A 189 -26.22 -23.51 -10.52
C ASP A 189 -27.51 -23.83 -9.78
N CYS A 190 -28.56 -23.10 -10.14
CA CYS A 190 -29.87 -23.19 -9.51
C CYS A 190 -30.99 -22.83 -10.50
N SER A 191 -32.22 -23.16 -10.13
CA SER A 191 -33.42 -22.75 -10.85
C SER A 191 -33.59 -21.22 -10.84
N TYR A 192 -34.32 -20.67 -11.80
CA TYR A 192 -34.58 -19.22 -11.84
C TYR A 192 -35.30 -18.71 -10.57
N ARG A 193 -36.12 -19.56 -9.93
CA ARG A 193 -36.82 -19.26 -8.67
C ARG A 193 -35.83 -19.06 -7.52
N MET A 194 -34.93 -20.03 -7.35
CA MET A 194 -33.88 -19.96 -6.34
C MET A 194 -32.89 -18.82 -6.64
N ALA A 195 -32.57 -18.57 -7.91
CA ALA A 195 -31.74 -17.44 -8.30
C ALA A 195 -32.34 -16.09 -7.86
N SER A 196 -33.66 -15.89 -8.03
CA SER A 196 -34.35 -14.67 -7.56
C SER A 196 -34.25 -14.51 -6.03
N GLU A 197 -34.45 -15.59 -5.27
CA GLU A 197 -34.31 -15.61 -3.81
C GLU A 197 -32.86 -15.31 -3.37
N LEU A 198 -31.87 -15.90 -4.05
CA LEU A 198 -30.45 -15.68 -3.78
C LEU A 198 -30.04 -14.23 -4.04
N LEU A 199 -30.51 -13.60 -5.12
CA LEU A 199 -30.21 -12.19 -5.42
C LEU A 199 -30.70 -11.26 -4.32
N MET A 200 -31.92 -11.49 -3.80
CA MET A 200 -32.45 -10.73 -2.66
C MET A 200 -31.59 -10.92 -1.40
N GLN A 201 -31.15 -12.15 -1.12
CA GLN A 201 -30.32 -12.45 0.04
C GLN A 201 -28.92 -11.86 -0.08
N LEU A 202 -28.27 -11.97 -1.24
CA LEU A 202 -26.96 -11.37 -1.54
C LEU A 202 -26.98 -9.86 -1.31
N SER A 203 -28.04 -9.18 -1.77
CA SER A 203 -28.25 -7.75 -1.52
C SER A 203 -28.41 -7.44 -0.04
N SER A 204 -29.27 -8.18 0.67
CA SER A 204 -29.49 -7.98 2.12
C SER A 204 -28.22 -8.17 2.98
N MET A 205 -27.26 -8.95 2.49
CA MET A 205 -26.01 -9.21 3.21
C MET A 205 -24.84 -8.32 2.75
N GLY A 206 -25.09 -7.36 1.87
CA GLY A 206 -24.07 -6.47 1.31
C GLY A 206 -22.99 -7.25 0.57
N MET A 207 -23.39 -8.26 -0.21
CA MET A 207 -22.53 -9.00 -1.15
C MET A 207 -22.73 -8.54 -2.60
N MET A 208 -23.39 -7.39 -2.79
CA MET A 208 -23.54 -6.73 -4.09
C MET A 208 -22.58 -5.55 -4.15
N THR A 209 -21.30 -5.85 -4.42
CA THR A 209 -20.22 -4.84 -4.56
C THR A 209 -19.38 -5.16 -5.80
N GLU A 210 -18.56 -4.22 -6.25
CA GLU A 210 -17.73 -4.35 -7.47
C GLU A 210 -16.67 -5.45 -7.38
N TYR A 211 -16.32 -5.88 -6.17
CA TYR A 211 -15.37 -6.96 -5.96
C TYR A 211 -15.97 -8.32 -6.31
N TYR A 212 -17.31 -8.45 -6.27
CA TYR A 212 -17.98 -9.71 -6.57
C TYR A 212 -18.23 -9.88 -8.07
N HIS A 213 -17.98 -11.11 -8.53
CA HIS A 213 -18.35 -11.55 -9.86
C HIS A 213 -19.19 -12.82 -9.74
N PHE A 214 -20.48 -12.68 -10.04
CA PHE A 214 -21.44 -13.78 -10.02
C PHE A 214 -21.71 -14.28 -11.43
N PHE A 215 -21.63 -15.60 -11.60
CA PHE A 215 -21.98 -16.27 -12.84
C PHE A 215 -23.15 -17.22 -12.62
N PHE A 216 -24.27 -16.97 -13.28
CA PHE A 216 -25.46 -17.81 -13.22
C PHE A 216 -25.49 -18.76 -14.42
N THR A 217 -25.56 -20.07 -14.14
CA THR A 217 -25.61 -21.09 -15.20
C THR A 217 -27.01 -21.23 -15.82
N THR A 218 -28.05 -20.75 -15.11
CA THR A 218 -29.41 -20.77 -15.63
C THR A 218 -29.51 -19.95 -16.91
N LEU A 219 -30.23 -20.50 -17.90
CA LEU A 219 -30.46 -19.84 -19.18
C LEU A 219 -31.48 -18.70 -19.08
N ASP A 220 -32.19 -18.60 -17.95
CA ASP A 220 -33.30 -17.65 -17.73
C ASP A 220 -32.88 -16.39 -16.95
N LEU A 221 -31.57 -16.09 -16.83
CA LEU A 221 -31.12 -14.88 -16.12
C LEU A 221 -31.75 -13.59 -16.70
N PHE A 222 -31.95 -13.56 -18.02
CA PHE A 222 -32.57 -12.42 -18.71
C PHE A 222 -34.05 -12.19 -18.35
N ALA A 223 -34.72 -13.20 -17.79
CA ALA A 223 -36.13 -13.13 -17.43
C ALA A 223 -36.35 -12.63 -15.99
N LEU A 224 -35.29 -12.55 -15.19
CA LEU A 224 -35.35 -12.06 -13.81
C LEU A 224 -35.31 -10.53 -13.76
N ASP A 225 -35.99 -9.95 -12.77
CA ASP A 225 -35.87 -8.52 -12.50
C ASP A 225 -34.50 -8.19 -11.89
N LEU A 226 -33.62 -7.60 -12.72
CA LEU A 226 -32.27 -7.19 -12.34
C LEU A 226 -32.14 -5.69 -12.06
N GLU A 227 -33.21 -4.92 -12.22
CA GLU A 227 -33.19 -3.45 -12.05
C GLU A 227 -32.64 -3.00 -10.69
N PRO A 228 -32.99 -3.63 -9.55
CA PRO A 228 -32.48 -3.25 -8.23
C PRO A 228 -30.96 -3.43 -8.07
N TYR A 229 -30.32 -4.25 -8.91
CA TYR A 229 -28.93 -4.65 -8.74
C TYR A 229 -27.97 -3.95 -9.72
N ARG A 230 -28.49 -3.31 -10.78
CA ARG A 230 -27.69 -2.66 -11.84
C ARG A 230 -26.68 -1.64 -11.32
N TYR A 231 -27.06 -0.86 -10.30
CA TYR A 231 -26.24 0.22 -9.75
C TYR A 231 -25.31 -0.22 -8.60
N SER A 232 -25.31 -1.51 -8.26
CA SER A 232 -24.46 -2.02 -7.16
C SER A 232 -23.01 -2.26 -7.56
N GLY A 233 -22.67 -2.10 -8.85
CA GLY A 233 -21.32 -2.28 -9.37
C GLY A 233 -20.86 -3.74 -9.52
N VAL A 234 -21.68 -4.71 -9.12
CA VAL A 234 -21.38 -6.14 -9.19
C VAL A 234 -21.33 -6.63 -10.64
N ASN A 235 -20.32 -7.44 -10.97
CA ASN A 235 -20.27 -8.10 -12.27
C ASN A 235 -21.16 -9.33 -12.24
N MET A 236 -22.27 -9.30 -12.99
CA MET A 236 -23.18 -10.43 -13.12
C MET A 236 -23.19 -10.92 -14.55
N THR A 237 -22.76 -12.17 -14.74
CA THR A 237 -22.77 -12.83 -16.05
C THR A 237 -23.74 -14.00 -16.05
N GLY A 238 -24.32 -14.28 -17.21
CA GLY A 238 -25.20 -15.41 -17.42
C GLY A 238 -25.16 -15.90 -18.85
N LEU A 239 -25.86 -17.01 -19.07
CA LEU A 239 -26.00 -17.64 -20.37
C LEU A 239 -27.41 -17.40 -20.88
N ARG A 240 -27.56 -17.22 -22.19
CA ARG A 240 -28.85 -17.00 -22.83
C ARG A 240 -28.92 -17.78 -24.15
N LEU A 241 -29.97 -18.57 -24.31
CA LEU A 241 -30.21 -19.34 -25.54
C LEU A 241 -31.04 -18.57 -26.58
N LEU A 242 -31.86 -17.61 -26.14
CA LEU A 242 -32.73 -16.81 -27.01
C LEU A 242 -32.01 -15.58 -27.55
N ASN A 243 -32.09 -15.36 -28.86
CA ASN A 243 -31.55 -14.16 -29.49
C ASN A 243 -32.66 -13.10 -29.67
N PHE A 244 -32.73 -12.13 -28.76
CA PHE A 244 -33.72 -11.05 -28.83
C PHE A 244 -33.51 -10.07 -29.98
N ASP A 245 -32.32 -10.06 -30.59
CA ASP A 245 -32.03 -9.21 -31.74
C ASP A 245 -32.69 -9.74 -33.03
N ASP A 246 -33.16 -10.99 -33.03
CA ASP A 246 -33.89 -11.58 -34.15
C ASP A 246 -35.34 -11.04 -34.19
N PRO A 247 -35.77 -10.40 -35.30
CA PRO A 247 -37.14 -9.90 -35.46
C PRO A 247 -38.23 -10.96 -35.27
N LEU A 248 -37.96 -12.23 -35.61
CA LEU A 248 -38.91 -13.33 -35.41
C LEU A 248 -39.13 -13.59 -33.92
N VAL A 249 -38.05 -13.59 -33.14
CA VAL A 249 -38.10 -13.80 -31.69
C VAL A 249 -38.79 -12.63 -31.01
N ALA A 250 -38.39 -11.40 -31.33
CA ALA A 250 -38.99 -10.19 -30.76
C ALA A 250 -40.50 -10.09 -31.06
N SER A 251 -40.91 -10.34 -32.31
CA SER A 251 -42.33 -10.30 -32.69
C SER A 251 -43.16 -11.41 -32.03
N THR A 252 -42.60 -12.61 -31.87
CA THR A 252 -43.28 -13.72 -31.18
C THR A 252 -43.38 -13.46 -29.68
N MET A 253 -42.35 -12.89 -29.07
CA MET A 253 -42.34 -12.50 -27.67
C MET A 253 -43.38 -11.42 -27.39
N ASN A 254 -43.52 -10.41 -28.26
CA ASN A 254 -44.57 -9.40 -28.13
C ASN A 254 -45.98 -10.00 -28.22
N LYS A 255 -46.20 -10.96 -29.13
CA LYS A 255 -47.49 -11.68 -29.22
C LYS A 255 -47.77 -12.50 -27.97
N TRP A 256 -46.75 -13.16 -27.42
CA TRP A 256 -46.84 -13.91 -26.17
C TRP A 256 -47.18 -13.00 -24.99
N ALA A 257 -46.52 -11.85 -24.88
CA ALA A 257 -46.80 -10.87 -23.83
C ALA A 257 -48.25 -10.37 -23.88
N ILE A 258 -48.79 -10.11 -25.08
CA ILE A 258 -50.19 -9.68 -25.24
C ILE A 258 -51.18 -10.78 -24.82
N ASP A 259 -50.95 -12.04 -25.20
CA ASP A 259 -51.79 -13.18 -24.81
C ASP A 259 -51.73 -13.41 -23.27
N ARG A 260 -50.59 -13.10 -22.66
CA ARG A 260 -50.35 -13.19 -21.22
C ARG A 260 -51.04 -12.10 -20.40
N MET A 261 -51.21 -10.90 -20.95
CA MET A 261 -51.94 -9.80 -20.28
C MET A 261 -53.41 -10.15 -20.00
N GLN A 262 -53.96 -11.17 -20.68
CA GLN A 262 -55.32 -11.67 -20.49
C GLN A 262 -55.40 -12.86 -19.51
N GLY A 263 -54.26 -13.37 -19.00
CA GLY A 263 -54.17 -14.53 -18.12
C GLY A 263 -53.83 -14.21 -16.65
N PRO A 264 -53.76 -15.22 -15.76
CA PRO A 264 -53.38 -15.02 -14.36
C PRO A 264 -51.95 -14.46 -14.20
N LYS A 265 -51.71 -13.67 -13.14
CA LYS A 265 -50.41 -13.02 -12.85
C LYS A 265 -49.27 -14.03 -12.69
N GLN A 266 -48.07 -13.65 -13.14
CA GLN A 266 -46.85 -14.49 -13.08
C GLN A 266 -46.31 -14.66 -11.64
N ASP A 267 -45.47 -15.68 -11.47
CA ASP A 267 -44.68 -15.93 -10.25
C ASP A 267 -43.80 -14.71 -9.91
N LYS A 268 -43.63 -14.43 -8.61
CA LYS A 268 -42.81 -13.31 -8.11
C LYS A 268 -41.36 -13.41 -8.63
N GLY A 269 -40.81 -12.32 -9.17
CA GLY A 269 -39.39 -12.18 -9.54
C GLY A 269 -39.07 -12.32 -11.03
N LEU A 270 -40.05 -12.70 -11.86
CA LEU A 270 -39.94 -12.66 -13.33
C LEU A 270 -40.47 -11.32 -13.87
N ILE A 271 -39.86 -10.84 -14.95
CA ILE A 271 -40.37 -9.69 -15.72
C ILE A 271 -41.67 -10.10 -16.41
N GLU A 272 -42.73 -9.31 -16.22
CA GLU A 272 -44.03 -9.58 -16.80
C GLU A 272 -43.98 -9.67 -18.33
N GLY A 273 -44.55 -10.75 -18.89
CA GLY A 273 -44.67 -10.94 -20.34
C GLY A 273 -43.47 -11.59 -21.02
N VAL A 274 -42.40 -11.92 -20.30
CA VAL A 274 -41.24 -12.64 -20.84
C VAL A 274 -41.51 -14.16 -20.87
N MET A 275 -41.24 -14.80 -22.01
CA MET A 275 -41.20 -16.25 -22.20
C MET A 275 -39.90 -16.84 -21.64
N THR A 276 -40.01 -17.89 -20.82
CA THR A 276 -38.86 -18.65 -20.30
C THR A 276 -38.25 -19.53 -21.39
N THR A 277 -37.02 -19.98 -21.20
CA THR A 277 -36.34 -20.87 -22.14
C THR A 277 -37.02 -22.21 -22.29
N ASP A 278 -37.55 -22.79 -21.21
CA ASP A 278 -38.38 -24.01 -21.24
C ASP A 278 -39.62 -23.84 -22.14
N ALA A 279 -40.31 -22.70 -22.03
CA ALA A 279 -41.47 -22.37 -22.85
C ALA A 279 -41.08 -22.19 -24.33
N ALA A 280 -39.95 -21.54 -24.61
CA ALA A 280 -39.45 -21.39 -25.97
C ALA A 280 -39.02 -22.73 -26.60
N LEU A 281 -38.41 -23.63 -25.83
CA LEU A 281 -38.09 -24.99 -26.28
C LEU A 281 -39.36 -25.79 -26.58
N MET A 282 -40.41 -25.64 -25.77
CA MET A 282 -41.72 -26.27 -26.04
C MET A 282 -42.34 -25.72 -27.32
N TYR A 283 -42.29 -24.40 -27.54
CA TYR A 283 -42.75 -23.77 -28.77
C TYR A 283 -42.03 -24.34 -30.00
N ASP A 284 -40.69 -24.38 -29.95
CA ASP A 284 -39.86 -24.93 -31.03
C ASP A 284 -40.11 -26.43 -31.26
N ALA A 285 -40.35 -27.19 -30.19
CA ALA A 285 -40.66 -28.62 -30.27
C ALA A 285 -41.96 -28.88 -31.05
N VAL A 286 -43.01 -28.08 -30.84
CA VAL A 286 -44.27 -28.17 -31.59
C VAL A 286 -44.06 -27.83 -33.08
N TYR A 287 -43.26 -26.81 -33.38
CA TYR A 287 -42.92 -26.47 -34.77
C TYR A 287 -42.13 -27.59 -35.47
N MET A 288 -41.20 -28.23 -34.77
CA MET A 288 -40.45 -29.38 -35.29
C MET A 288 -41.37 -30.56 -35.63
N VAL A 289 -42.37 -30.86 -34.79
CA VAL A 289 -43.40 -31.87 -35.10
C VAL A 289 -44.18 -31.50 -36.36
N ALA A 290 -44.62 -30.24 -36.46
CA ALA A 290 -45.41 -29.78 -37.59
C ALA A 290 -44.62 -29.87 -38.92
N ILE A 291 -43.32 -29.54 -38.90
CA ILE A 291 -42.44 -29.66 -40.07
C ILE A 291 -42.22 -31.13 -40.46
N ALA A 292 -42.00 -32.01 -39.48
CA ALA A 292 -41.87 -33.44 -39.73
C ALA A 292 -43.18 -34.04 -40.30
N ALA A 293 -44.33 -33.62 -39.76
CA ALA A 293 -45.65 -34.01 -40.23
C ALA A 293 -45.97 -33.49 -41.64
N GLN A 294 -45.58 -32.26 -41.97
CA GLN A 294 -45.73 -31.70 -43.31
C GLN A 294 -44.95 -32.50 -44.37
N ARG A 295 -43.74 -32.96 -44.03
CA ARG A 295 -42.90 -33.80 -44.92
C ARG A 295 -43.41 -35.24 -45.02
N ALA A 296 -44.18 -35.70 -44.04
CA ALA A 296 -44.76 -37.03 -43.99
C ALA A 296 -46.04 -37.11 -44.85
N THR A 297 -45.90 -37.11 -46.17
CA THR A 297 -47.05 -37.35 -47.07
C THR A 297 -47.50 -38.83 -47.01
N GLN A 298 -48.82 -39.05 -46.90
CA GLN A 298 -49.47 -40.38 -46.91
C GLN A 298 -49.14 -41.32 -45.72
N MET A 299 -49.03 -40.81 -44.49
CA MET A 299 -48.93 -41.65 -43.28
C MET A 299 -50.29 -41.75 -42.58
N THR A 300 -50.69 -42.97 -42.17
CA THR A 300 -51.88 -43.18 -41.35
C THR A 300 -51.51 -43.33 -39.88
N VAL A 301 -52.20 -42.57 -39.03
CA VAL A 301 -52.10 -42.69 -37.58
C VAL A 301 -52.92 -43.89 -37.14
N SER A 302 -52.34 -44.78 -36.33
CA SER A 302 -53.01 -45.99 -35.84
C SER A 302 -53.21 -45.88 -34.34
N SER A 303 -54.38 -46.33 -33.86
CA SER A 303 -54.60 -46.57 -32.43
C SER A 303 -53.73 -47.76 -31.99
N LEU A 304 -52.92 -47.56 -30.95
CA LEU A 304 -52.02 -48.56 -30.38
C LEU A 304 -52.48 -48.94 -28.98
N GLN A 305 -52.24 -50.20 -28.58
CA GLN A 305 -52.61 -50.69 -27.26
C GLN A 305 -51.33 -51.12 -26.54
N CYS A 306 -50.96 -50.47 -25.43
CA CYS A 306 -49.70 -50.77 -24.74
C CYS A 306 -49.49 -52.24 -24.35
N HIS A 307 -50.57 -52.95 -24.01
CA HIS A 307 -50.52 -54.37 -23.66
C HIS A 307 -50.26 -55.30 -24.86
N ARG A 308 -50.52 -54.82 -26.07
CA ARG A 308 -50.26 -55.55 -27.31
C ARG A 308 -49.03 -54.92 -27.95
N HIS A 309 -47.90 -55.60 -27.92
CA HIS A 309 -46.60 -55.14 -28.44
C HIS A 309 -46.57 -55.00 -29.98
N LYS A 310 -47.54 -54.29 -30.56
CA LYS A 310 -47.66 -54.02 -31.99
C LYS A 310 -47.20 -52.58 -32.24
N PRO A 311 -46.01 -52.38 -32.83
CA PRO A 311 -45.47 -51.05 -33.06
C PRO A 311 -46.19 -50.32 -34.20
N TRP A 312 -46.04 -49.00 -34.25
CA TRP A 312 -46.56 -48.19 -35.34
C TRP A 312 -45.72 -48.37 -36.60
N ARG A 313 -46.31 -48.96 -37.65
CA ARG A 313 -45.65 -49.28 -38.93
C ARG A 313 -44.85 -48.12 -39.55
N PHE A 314 -45.32 -46.88 -39.40
CA PHE A 314 -44.66 -45.69 -39.97
C PHE A 314 -43.75 -44.96 -38.98
N GLY A 315 -43.67 -45.42 -37.74
CA GLY A 315 -42.86 -44.85 -36.67
C GLY A 315 -41.40 -44.62 -37.04
N PRO A 316 -40.65 -45.64 -37.52
CA PRO A 316 -39.25 -45.47 -37.90
C PRO A 316 -39.06 -44.44 -39.02
N ARG A 317 -39.98 -44.41 -40.01
CA ARG A 317 -39.93 -43.47 -41.13
C ARG A 317 -40.19 -42.04 -40.65
N PHE A 318 -41.16 -41.84 -39.78
CA PHE A 318 -41.47 -40.54 -39.20
C PHE A 318 -40.34 -40.03 -38.30
N MET A 319 -39.72 -40.91 -37.50
CA MET A 319 -38.55 -40.60 -36.69
C MET A 319 -37.36 -40.12 -37.54
N ASN A 320 -37.10 -40.76 -38.68
CA ASN A 320 -36.04 -40.31 -39.60
C ASN A 320 -36.35 -38.94 -40.20
N LEU A 321 -37.59 -38.70 -40.63
CA LEU A 321 -38.01 -37.37 -41.12
C LEU A 321 -37.85 -36.29 -40.06
N PHE A 322 -38.09 -36.61 -38.79
CA PHE A 322 -37.88 -35.69 -37.68
C PHE A 322 -36.39 -35.41 -37.45
N LYS A 323 -35.53 -36.44 -37.44
CA LYS A 323 -34.07 -36.27 -37.32
C LYS A 323 -33.46 -35.49 -38.50
N GLU A 324 -34.11 -35.49 -39.66
CA GLU A 324 -33.72 -34.70 -40.84
C GLU A 324 -34.37 -33.31 -40.90
N ALA A 325 -35.31 -33.02 -39.99
CA ALA A 325 -35.93 -31.70 -39.90
C ALA A 325 -34.88 -30.67 -39.45
N GLN A 326 -34.92 -29.51 -40.11
CA GLN A 326 -34.13 -28.35 -39.75
C GLN A 326 -35.08 -27.17 -39.62
N TRP A 327 -34.95 -26.43 -38.53
CA TRP A 327 -35.80 -25.29 -38.22
C TRP A 327 -34.99 -24.18 -37.58
N ASN A 328 -35.30 -22.94 -37.95
CA ASN A 328 -34.79 -21.75 -37.25
C ASN A 328 -35.93 -21.24 -36.37
N GLY A 329 -35.89 -21.65 -35.11
CA GLY A 329 -36.90 -21.35 -34.11
C GLY A 329 -36.51 -20.20 -33.19
N LEU A 330 -37.19 -20.10 -32.05
CA LEU A 330 -36.91 -19.10 -31.03
C LEU A 330 -35.53 -19.28 -30.40
N THR A 331 -35.10 -20.53 -30.26
CA THR A 331 -33.79 -20.91 -29.74
C THR A 331 -32.70 -20.93 -30.82
N GLY A 332 -32.94 -20.29 -31.96
CA GLY A 332 -32.03 -20.25 -33.10
C GLY A 332 -32.11 -21.48 -33.99
N ARG A 333 -30.99 -21.84 -34.63
CA ARG A 333 -30.93 -22.99 -35.53
C ARG A 333 -31.00 -24.30 -34.75
N ILE A 334 -31.94 -25.16 -35.11
CA ILE A 334 -32.14 -26.47 -34.51
C ILE A 334 -31.73 -27.53 -35.53
N VAL A 335 -30.60 -28.20 -35.25
CA VAL A 335 -30.12 -29.37 -35.99
C VAL A 335 -29.91 -30.50 -35.01
N LEU A 336 -30.61 -31.61 -35.25
CA LEU A 336 -30.49 -32.83 -34.47
C LEU A 336 -29.44 -33.73 -35.10
N SER A 337 -28.65 -34.40 -34.26
CA SER A 337 -27.70 -35.38 -34.74
C SER A 337 -28.44 -36.65 -35.19
N LYS A 338 -28.10 -37.12 -36.40
CA LYS A 338 -28.82 -38.21 -37.06
C LYS A 338 -28.69 -39.55 -36.33
N THR A 339 -27.63 -39.73 -35.55
CA THR A 339 -27.34 -40.99 -34.85
C THR A 339 -28.05 -41.10 -33.50
N ASP A 340 -28.02 -40.03 -32.70
CA ASP A 340 -28.47 -40.02 -31.30
C ASP A 340 -29.72 -39.16 -31.04
N GLY A 341 -30.19 -38.37 -32.02
CA GLY A 341 -31.38 -37.52 -31.86
C GLY A 341 -31.18 -36.35 -30.90
N LEU A 342 -29.94 -35.97 -30.61
CA LEU A 342 -29.59 -34.89 -29.67
C LEU A 342 -29.22 -33.60 -30.39
N ARG A 343 -29.52 -32.46 -29.77
CA ARG A 343 -29.10 -31.13 -30.25
C ARG A 343 -27.68 -30.80 -29.77
N LYS A 344 -26.70 -30.91 -30.68
CA LYS A 344 -25.27 -30.64 -30.42
C LYS A 344 -24.78 -29.30 -30.96
N ASP A 345 -25.46 -28.79 -31.99
CA ASP A 345 -25.15 -27.51 -32.64
C ASP A 345 -26.16 -26.46 -32.18
N PHE A 346 -25.67 -25.45 -31.48
CA PHE A 346 -26.42 -24.32 -30.96
C PHE A 346 -25.46 -23.19 -30.61
N ASP A 347 -25.96 -21.97 -30.68
CA ASP A 347 -25.27 -20.77 -30.23
C ASP A 347 -25.78 -20.38 -28.84
N LEU A 348 -24.87 -19.91 -27.99
CA LEU A 348 -25.17 -19.48 -26.63
C LEU A 348 -24.62 -18.07 -26.42
N ASP A 349 -25.50 -17.12 -26.16
CA ASP A 349 -25.12 -15.76 -25.83
C ASP A 349 -24.60 -15.72 -24.38
N VAL A 350 -23.44 -15.12 -24.18
CA VAL A 350 -22.94 -14.72 -22.87
C VAL A 350 -23.40 -13.28 -22.62
N ILE A 351 -24.27 -13.11 -21.64
CA ILE A 351 -24.81 -11.81 -21.25
C ILE A 351 -24.16 -11.32 -19.96
N SER A 352 -23.97 -10.01 -19.85
CA SER A 352 -23.50 -9.34 -18.64
C SER A 352 -24.46 -8.23 -18.26
N LEU A 353 -24.66 -8.05 -16.96
CA LEU A 353 -25.37 -6.90 -16.42
C LEU A 353 -24.47 -5.65 -16.56
N GLN A 354 -25.01 -4.61 -17.17
CA GLN A 354 -24.44 -3.26 -17.22
C GLN A 354 -25.44 -2.27 -16.60
N GLU A 355 -25.02 -1.02 -16.39
CA GLU A 355 -25.90 0.05 -15.89
C GLU A 355 -27.10 0.30 -16.82
N ASP A 356 -26.89 0.16 -18.14
CA ASP A 356 -27.94 0.26 -19.17
C ASP A 356 -28.89 -0.96 -19.20
N GLY A 357 -28.59 -2.04 -18.48
CA GLY A 357 -29.32 -3.31 -18.51
C GLY A 357 -28.45 -4.50 -18.94
N THR A 358 -29.08 -5.63 -19.27
CA THR A 358 -28.36 -6.83 -19.72
C THR A 358 -27.90 -6.67 -21.17
N ALA A 359 -26.59 -6.68 -21.38
CA ALA A 359 -25.98 -6.61 -22.70
C ALA A 359 -25.31 -7.93 -23.08
N ARG A 360 -25.35 -8.28 -24.37
CA ARG A 360 -24.63 -9.43 -24.92
C ARG A 360 -23.15 -9.07 -25.10
N VAL A 361 -22.26 -9.87 -24.52
CA VAL A 361 -20.79 -9.64 -24.52
C VAL A 361 -20.06 -10.59 -25.46
N ALA A 362 -20.49 -11.85 -25.53
CA ALA A 362 -19.86 -12.85 -26.37
C ALA A 362 -20.91 -13.86 -26.90
N ILE A 363 -20.55 -14.55 -27.97
CA ILE A 363 -21.29 -15.68 -28.51
C ILE A 363 -20.41 -16.92 -28.38
N TRP A 364 -20.97 -17.99 -27.84
CA TRP A 364 -20.31 -19.29 -27.72
C TRP A 364 -20.96 -20.31 -28.65
N ASN A 365 -20.14 -21.09 -29.34
CA ASN A 365 -20.58 -22.21 -30.18
C ASN A 365 -19.75 -23.46 -29.88
N SER A 366 -20.39 -24.63 -29.92
CA SER A 366 -19.78 -25.94 -29.62
C SER A 366 -18.52 -26.27 -30.44
N TYR A 367 -18.41 -25.74 -31.67
CA TYR A 367 -17.27 -25.97 -32.56
C TYR A 367 -16.21 -24.87 -32.52
N LYS A 368 -16.62 -23.61 -32.35
CA LYS A 368 -15.73 -22.44 -32.43
C LYS A 368 -15.25 -21.95 -31.06
N GLY A 369 -15.89 -22.38 -29.97
CA GLY A 369 -15.65 -21.83 -28.64
C GLY A 369 -16.27 -20.43 -28.50
N MET A 370 -15.68 -19.62 -27.62
CA MET A 370 -16.15 -18.26 -27.34
C MET A 370 -15.61 -17.25 -28.35
N THR A 371 -16.51 -16.47 -28.95
CA THR A 371 -16.21 -15.34 -29.83
C THR A 371 -16.70 -14.05 -29.21
N LEU A 372 -15.81 -13.08 -29.09
CA LEU A 372 -16.16 -11.75 -28.59
C LEU A 372 -16.95 -10.97 -29.64
N ILE A 373 -18.01 -10.31 -29.19
CA ILE A 373 -18.61 -9.24 -29.97
C ILE A 373 -17.87 -7.97 -29.56
N GLU A 374 -17.06 -7.41 -30.46
CA GLU A 374 -16.49 -6.09 -30.24
C GLU A 374 -17.63 -5.07 -30.12
N SER A 375 -17.97 -4.71 -28.88
CA SER A 375 -18.75 -3.51 -28.64
C SER A 375 -17.85 -2.33 -28.94
N ASN A 376 -18.28 -1.44 -29.84
CA ASN A 376 -17.58 -0.20 -30.22
C ASN A 376 -17.27 0.74 -29.03
N ARG A 377 -17.65 0.40 -27.79
CA ARG A 377 -17.29 1.12 -26.56
C ARG A 377 -15.83 0.93 -26.15
N ASP A 378 -15.15 -0.16 -26.52
CA ASP A 378 -13.78 -0.45 -26.05
C ASP A 378 -12.67 0.30 -26.81
N LYS A 379 -12.98 1.02 -27.90
CA LYS A 379 -11.99 1.86 -28.60
C LYS A 379 -11.78 3.25 -27.99
N ASN A 380 -12.64 3.68 -27.07
CA ASN A 380 -12.58 5.00 -26.43
C ASN A 380 -12.58 4.94 -24.89
N SER A 381 -12.08 3.86 -24.27
CA SER A 381 -11.83 3.90 -22.82
C SER A 381 -10.58 4.74 -22.53
N ASN A 382 -10.71 6.07 -22.66
CA ASN A 382 -9.83 6.96 -21.91
C ASN A 382 -9.88 6.52 -20.45
N VAL A 383 -8.72 6.46 -19.79
CA VAL A 383 -8.50 5.99 -18.41
C VAL A 383 -9.49 6.61 -17.40
N THR A 384 -10.07 7.75 -17.77
CA THR A 384 -11.03 8.61 -17.07
C THR A 384 -12.47 8.07 -16.94
N ASP A 385 -13.00 7.28 -17.88
CA ASP A 385 -14.46 7.04 -17.91
C ASP A 385 -14.95 5.96 -16.93
N SER A 386 -14.07 5.10 -16.40
CA SER A 386 -14.50 4.03 -15.46
C SER A 386 -14.54 4.46 -13.98
N LEU A 387 -14.05 5.66 -13.64
CA LEU A 387 -14.00 6.19 -12.27
C LEU A 387 -14.83 7.47 -12.09
N ALA A 388 -15.23 8.11 -13.18
CA ALA A 388 -16.07 9.30 -13.16
C ALA A 388 -17.37 9.05 -12.38
N ASN A 389 -17.72 9.96 -11.46
CA ASN A 389 -18.94 9.96 -10.65
C ASN A 389 -19.08 8.90 -9.54
N ARG A 390 -18.03 8.17 -9.16
CA ARG A 390 -18.07 7.26 -7.99
C ARG A 390 -17.51 7.92 -6.73
N THR A 391 -18.03 7.56 -5.56
CA THR A 391 -17.54 8.05 -4.25
C THR A 391 -16.72 6.98 -3.54
N LEU A 392 -15.40 7.15 -3.50
CA LEU A 392 -14.48 6.24 -2.83
C LEU A 392 -14.36 6.58 -1.33
N ILE A 393 -14.41 5.56 -0.47
CA ILE A 393 -14.16 5.74 0.96
C ILE A 393 -12.65 5.69 1.18
N VAL A 394 -12.09 6.82 1.63
CA VAL A 394 -10.65 6.97 1.89
C VAL A 394 -10.39 6.94 3.38
N THR A 395 -9.68 5.92 3.85
CA THR A 395 -9.22 5.85 5.24
C THR A 395 -7.89 6.59 5.43
N THR A 396 -7.76 7.29 6.55
CA THR A 396 -6.53 8.01 6.91
C THR A 396 -6.36 8.14 8.43
N ILE A 397 -5.22 8.70 8.85
CA ILE A 397 -4.83 8.91 10.26
C ILE A 397 -4.39 10.35 10.49
N LEU A 398 -4.70 10.91 11.66
CA LEU A 398 -4.26 12.25 12.07
C LEU A 398 -2.77 12.26 12.42
N GLU A 399 -1.95 12.79 11.52
CA GLU A 399 -0.50 12.94 11.70
C GLU A 399 -0.03 14.22 10.98
N ASN A 400 0.68 15.10 11.69
CA ASN A 400 1.17 16.35 11.11
C ASN A 400 2.44 16.10 10.27
N PRO A 401 2.61 16.71 9.07
CA PRO A 401 1.70 17.59 8.32
C PRO A 401 0.83 16.86 7.27
N TYR A 402 0.71 15.54 7.36
CA TYR A 402 0.01 14.73 6.36
C TYR A 402 -1.49 14.96 6.40
N VAL A 403 -2.09 14.87 7.59
CA VAL A 403 -3.52 15.13 7.84
C VAL A 403 -3.67 15.80 9.19
N MET A 404 -4.24 17.01 9.16
CA MET A 404 -4.47 17.87 10.31
C MET A 404 -5.93 18.33 10.28
N VAL A 405 -6.48 18.61 11.46
CA VAL A 405 -7.79 19.24 11.55
C VAL A 405 -7.63 20.70 11.17
N ARG A 406 -8.40 21.15 10.17
CA ARG A 406 -8.37 22.53 9.69
C ARG A 406 -8.93 23.45 10.77
N LYS A 407 -8.16 24.45 11.16
CA LYS A 407 -8.62 25.49 12.10
C LYS A 407 -9.46 26.52 11.34
N SER A 408 -10.76 26.57 11.61
CA SER A 408 -11.67 27.56 11.04
C SER A 408 -12.66 28.01 12.11
N ASP A 409 -13.07 29.27 12.04
CA ASP A 409 -14.10 29.83 12.93
C ASP A 409 -15.51 29.29 12.61
N LYS A 410 -15.68 28.61 11.46
CA LYS A 410 -16.93 27.95 11.04
C LYS A 410 -16.81 26.44 11.20
N GLU A 411 -17.90 25.78 11.62
CA GLU A 411 -17.98 24.33 11.61
C GLU A 411 -17.97 23.82 10.15
N LEU A 412 -16.85 23.21 9.76
CA LEU A 412 -16.69 22.58 8.45
C LEU A 412 -17.31 21.18 8.50
N VAL A 413 -17.99 20.78 7.42
CA VAL A 413 -18.66 19.47 7.31
C VAL A 413 -18.02 18.67 6.18
N GLY A 414 -17.94 17.34 6.33
CA GLY A 414 -17.42 16.46 5.28
C GLY A 414 -15.90 16.48 5.17
N ASN A 415 -15.38 16.57 3.94
CA ASN A 415 -13.96 16.46 3.63
C ASN A 415 -13.16 17.72 4.01
N ASP A 416 -13.80 18.90 4.00
CA ASP A 416 -13.13 20.19 4.25
C ASP A 416 -12.64 20.36 5.69
N ARG A 417 -13.02 19.44 6.59
CA ARG A 417 -12.56 19.39 7.99
C ARG A 417 -11.07 19.12 8.11
N TYR A 418 -10.45 18.53 7.10
CA TYR A 418 -9.06 18.11 7.14
C TYR A 418 -8.23 18.90 6.13
N GLU A 419 -6.98 19.18 6.50
CA GLU A 419 -5.97 19.80 5.65
C GLU A 419 -4.63 19.09 5.82
N GLY A 420 -3.75 19.13 4.83
CA GLY A 420 -2.43 18.53 4.91
C GLY A 420 -1.95 17.98 3.58
N TYR A 421 -0.72 17.44 3.57
CA TYR A 421 -0.09 16.91 2.36
C TYR A 421 -0.90 15.77 1.72
N CYS A 422 -1.42 14.84 2.52
CA CYS A 422 -2.21 13.72 2.00
C CYS A 422 -3.58 14.18 1.47
N MET A 423 -4.13 15.28 2.00
CA MET A 423 -5.39 15.86 1.51
C MET A 423 -5.19 16.56 0.16
N ASP A 424 -4.10 17.33 -0.01
CA ASP A 424 -3.75 17.94 -1.29
C ASP A 424 -3.44 16.86 -2.35
N LEU A 425 -2.69 15.81 -1.98
CA LEU A 425 -2.43 14.66 -2.84
C LEU A 425 -3.74 13.97 -3.28
N LEU A 426 -4.65 13.71 -2.34
CA LEU A 426 -5.93 13.07 -2.64
C LEU A 426 -6.78 13.93 -3.58
N LYS A 427 -6.76 15.25 -3.42
CA LYS A 427 -7.45 16.20 -4.30
C LYS A 427 -6.86 16.17 -5.72
N GLU A 428 -5.55 16.15 -5.87
CA GLU A 428 -4.91 16.01 -7.20
C GLU A 428 -5.23 14.66 -7.85
N LEU A 429 -5.19 13.56 -7.08
CA LEU A 429 -5.57 12.24 -7.57
C LEU A 429 -7.04 12.21 -8.04
N SER A 430 -7.94 12.83 -7.28
CA SER A 430 -9.35 12.97 -7.62
C SER A 430 -9.55 13.82 -8.88
N ASN A 431 -8.81 14.92 -9.06
CA ASN A 431 -8.89 15.75 -10.25
C ASN A 431 -8.40 15.02 -11.52
N ILE A 432 -7.35 14.21 -11.42
CA ILE A 432 -6.79 13.45 -12.56
C ILE A 432 -7.70 12.27 -12.93
N LEU A 433 -8.18 11.53 -11.93
CA LEU A 433 -8.90 10.28 -12.13
C LEU A 433 -10.44 10.45 -12.17
N GLY A 434 -10.96 11.62 -11.80
CA GLY A 434 -12.39 11.97 -11.89
C GLY A 434 -13.31 11.35 -10.83
N PHE A 435 -12.77 10.74 -9.77
CA PHE A 435 -13.57 10.16 -8.68
C PHE A 435 -13.90 11.19 -7.61
N THR A 436 -15.07 11.07 -6.97
CA THR A 436 -15.39 11.74 -5.71
C THR A 436 -14.93 10.88 -4.53
N TYR A 437 -14.72 11.47 -3.35
CA TYR A 437 -14.22 10.72 -2.20
C TYR A 437 -14.87 11.18 -0.89
N GLU A 438 -14.89 10.30 0.11
CA GLU A 438 -15.27 10.59 1.49
C GLU A 438 -14.12 10.20 2.41
N VAL A 439 -13.57 11.17 3.15
CA VAL A 439 -12.45 10.93 4.08
C VAL A 439 -12.99 10.45 5.44
N ARG A 440 -12.55 9.25 5.85
CA ARG A 440 -12.83 8.68 7.18
C ARG A 440 -11.54 8.48 7.95
N LEU A 441 -11.59 8.77 9.24
CA LEU A 441 -10.49 8.46 10.15
C LEU A 441 -10.57 7.00 10.56
N VAL A 442 -9.41 6.33 10.60
CA VAL A 442 -9.29 4.96 11.07
C VAL A 442 -9.83 4.81 12.50
N GLY A 443 -10.64 3.78 12.75
CA GLY A 443 -11.38 3.64 14.01
C GLY A 443 -10.52 3.48 15.26
N ASP A 444 -9.36 2.83 15.15
CA ASP A 444 -8.45 2.54 16.28
C ASP A 444 -7.23 3.49 16.37
N GLY A 445 -7.10 4.44 15.44
CA GLY A 445 -5.96 5.36 15.39
C GLY A 445 -4.61 4.71 15.08
N LYS A 446 -4.58 3.51 14.48
CA LYS A 446 -3.33 2.78 14.16
C LYS A 446 -3.12 2.61 12.66
N TYR A 447 -1.85 2.54 12.25
CA TYR A 447 -1.48 2.24 10.86
C TYR A 447 -1.89 0.83 10.41
N GLY A 448 -1.69 -0.15 11.29
CA GLY A 448 -1.94 -1.55 11.03
C GLY A 448 -0.71 -2.40 11.26
N ALA A 449 -0.81 -3.25 12.28
CA ALA A 449 0.19 -4.22 12.71
C ALA A 449 -0.49 -5.58 12.94
N GLN A 450 0.30 -6.64 12.82
CA GLN A 450 -0.16 -8.01 12.99
C GLN A 450 0.02 -8.44 14.45
N ASN A 451 -1.05 -8.93 15.08
CA ASN A 451 -1.00 -9.54 16.41
C ASN A 451 -0.32 -10.93 16.36
N ASP A 452 0.05 -11.49 17.51
CA ASP A 452 0.68 -12.83 17.58
C ASP A 452 -0.20 -13.97 17.00
N LYS A 453 -1.53 -13.75 16.94
CA LYS A 453 -2.50 -14.67 16.31
C LYS A 453 -2.62 -14.53 14.79
N GLY A 454 -1.90 -13.58 14.19
CA GLY A 454 -1.93 -13.32 12.75
C GLY A 454 -3.01 -12.33 12.28
N GLU A 455 -3.84 -11.80 13.19
CA GLU A 455 -4.89 -10.83 12.89
C GLU A 455 -4.33 -9.41 12.71
N TRP A 456 -4.89 -8.65 11.77
CA TRP A 456 -4.52 -7.27 11.47
C TRP A 456 -5.44 -6.26 12.14
N ASN A 457 -4.92 -5.08 12.46
CA ASN A 457 -5.68 -3.92 12.93
C ASN A 457 -5.42 -2.68 12.03
N GLY A 458 -5.91 -1.51 12.43
CA GLY A 458 -5.67 -0.24 11.74
C GLY A 458 -6.19 -0.14 10.31
N MET A 459 -5.63 0.81 9.57
CA MET A 459 -5.98 1.05 8.16
C MET A 459 -5.78 -0.19 7.28
N VAL A 460 -4.76 -1.01 7.58
CA VAL A 460 -4.52 -2.27 6.85
C VAL A 460 -5.71 -3.22 7.01
N ARG A 461 -6.31 -3.31 8.20
CA ARG A 461 -7.52 -4.13 8.41
C ARG A 461 -8.72 -3.59 7.64
N GLU A 462 -8.92 -2.28 7.64
CA GLU A 462 -10.05 -1.64 6.93
C GLU A 462 -9.99 -1.92 5.42
N LEU A 463 -8.79 -1.93 4.82
CA LEU A 463 -8.59 -2.32 3.42
C LEU A 463 -8.82 -3.83 3.19
N ILE A 464 -8.35 -4.67 4.12
CA ILE A 464 -8.54 -6.13 4.07
C ILE A 464 -10.01 -6.53 4.15
N GLU A 465 -10.82 -5.78 4.91
CA GLU A 465 -12.25 -6.00 5.12
C GLU A 465 -13.13 -5.21 4.13
N HIS A 466 -12.53 -4.45 3.19
CA HIS A 466 -13.23 -3.57 2.24
C HIS A 466 -14.18 -2.57 2.93
N VAL A 467 -13.80 -2.10 4.12
CA VAL A 467 -14.46 -0.99 4.82
C VAL A 467 -14.04 0.36 4.21
N ALA A 468 -12.82 0.41 3.69
CA ALA A 468 -12.28 1.51 2.91
C ALA A 468 -11.74 1.01 1.57
N ASP A 469 -11.87 1.84 0.53
CA ASP A 469 -11.44 1.52 -0.84
C ASP A 469 -10.01 1.96 -1.09
N LEU A 470 -9.54 2.98 -0.38
CA LEU A 470 -8.22 3.55 -0.51
C LEU A 470 -7.68 3.99 0.86
N ALA A 471 -6.38 3.79 1.09
CA ALA A 471 -5.69 4.36 2.24
C ALA A 471 -4.66 5.39 1.77
N VAL A 472 -5.00 6.67 1.93
CA VAL A 472 -4.08 7.79 1.64
C VAL A 472 -3.59 8.37 2.96
N ALA A 473 -2.41 7.92 3.36
CA ALA A 473 -1.76 8.24 4.62
C ALA A 473 -0.23 8.09 4.48
N PRO A 474 0.58 8.51 5.47
CA PRO A 474 1.99 8.17 5.55
C PRO A 474 2.19 6.68 5.88
N LEU A 475 1.71 5.79 5.00
CA LEU A 475 1.73 4.35 5.18
C LEU A 475 2.99 3.77 4.56
N THR A 476 3.94 3.36 5.39
CA THR A 476 5.20 2.73 4.94
C THR A 476 4.90 1.41 4.22
N ILE A 477 5.43 1.28 2.99
CA ILE A 477 5.39 0.02 2.23
C ILE A 477 6.31 -0.98 2.92
N THR A 478 5.78 -2.16 3.28
CA THR A 478 6.56 -3.24 3.88
C THR A 478 6.12 -4.58 3.32
N TYR A 479 7.04 -5.54 3.24
CA TYR A 479 6.77 -6.89 2.77
C TYR A 479 5.60 -7.59 3.47
N VAL A 480 5.40 -7.34 4.77
CA VAL A 480 4.31 -7.99 5.53
C VAL A 480 2.95 -7.40 5.13
N ARG A 481 2.88 -6.09 4.86
CA ARG A 481 1.65 -5.42 4.41
C ARG A 481 1.34 -5.75 2.95
N GLU A 482 2.34 -5.80 2.09
CA GLU A 482 2.20 -6.13 0.66
C GLU A 482 1.67 -7.55 0.41
N LYS A 483 1.79 -8.45 1.41
CA LYS A 483 1.15 -9.79 1.35
C LYS A 483 -0.36 -9.77 1.47
N VAL A 484 -0.94 -8.72 2.05
CA VAL A 484 -2.37 -8.68 2.43
C VAL A 484 -3.14 -7.54 1.78
N ILE A 485 -2.44 -6.49 1.36
CA ILE A 485 -2.96 -5.35 0.61
C ILE A 485 -1.98 -5.01 -0.51
N ASP A 486 -2.47 -4.39 -1.58
CA ASP A 486 -1.63 -3.91 -2.67
C ASP A 486 -1.24 -2.46 -2.44
N PHE A 487 -0.06 -2.07 -2.93
CA PHE A 487 0.42 -0.69 -2.89
C PHE A 487 0.60 -0.11 -4.29
N SER A 488 0.40 1.20 -4.40
CA SER A 488 0.89 1.97 -5.53
C SER A 488 2.43 2.07 -5.53
N LYS A 489 2.99 2.64 -6.60
CA LYS A 489 4.37 3.16 -6.53
C LYS A 489 4.47 4.21 -5.40
N PRO A 490 5.63 4.30 -4.72
CA PRO A 490 5.79 5.23 -3.61
C PRO A 490 5.74 6.67 -4.11
N PHE A 491 4.94 7.53 -3.46
CA PHE A 491 4.85 8.95 -3.77
C PHE A 491 5.90 9.79 -3.01
N MET A 492 6.51 9.22 -1.98
CA MET A 492 7.56 9.88 -1.20
C MET A 492 8.56 8.84 -0.70
N THR A 493 9.84 9.05 -0.98
CA THR A 493 10.95 8.21 -0.49
C THR A 493 11.51 8.77 0.81
N LEU A 494 11.85 7.89 1.75
CA LEU A 494 12.31 8.23 3.10
C LEU A 494 13.08 7.06 3.72
N GLY A 495 13.60 7.26 4.92
CA GLY A 495 14.23 6.19 5.69
C GLY A 495 14.14 6.48 7.18
N ILE A 496 14.55 5.51 8.00
CA ILE A 496 14.73 5.71 9.43
C ILE A 496 15.97 6.59 9.62
N SER A 497 15.86 7.62 10.45
CA SER A 497 16.99 8.42 10.92
C SER A 497 16.85 8.69 12.42
N ILE A 498 17.81 9.42 12.98
CA ILE A 498 17.94 9.64 14.42
C ILE A 498 17.59 11.10 14.71
N LEU A 499 16.60 11.31 15.59
CA LEU A 499 16.27 12.61 16.16
C LEU A 499 16.97 12.75 17.51
N TYR A 500 17.74 13.83 17.67
CA TYR A 500 18.39 14.15 18.93
C TYR A 500 18.34 15.66 19.21
N ARG A 501 18.62 16.06 20.44
CA ARG A 501 18.74 17.48 20.81
C ARG A 501 20.02 18.08 20.22
N LYS A 502 19.93 19.29 19.66
CA LYS A 502 21.09 20.05 19.16
C LYS A 502 22.05 20.27 20.34
N PRO A 503 23.32 19.84 20.27
CA PRO A 503 24.28 20.13 21.32
C PRO A 503 24.51 21.64 21.35
N ASN A 504 24.43 22.24 22.54
CA ASN A 504 24.86 23.62 22.71
C ASN A 504 26.37 23.66 22.45
N GLY A 505 26.81 24.53 21.53
CA GLY A 505 28.24 24.71 21.25
C GLY A 505 29.02 24.89 22.55
N THR A 506 30.09 24.13 22.72
CA THR A 506 30.99 24.28 23.87
C THR A 506 31.64 25.65 23.80
N ASN A 507 31.36 26.50 24.79
CA ASN A 507 32.05 27.78 24.91
C ASN A 507 33.56 27.55 24.92
N PRO A 508 34.34 28.26 24.08
CA PRO A 508 35.79 28.13 24.07
C PRO A 508 36.34 28.42 25.46
N GLY A 509 37.18 27.52 25.97
CA GLY A 509 37.78 27.67 27.29
C GLY A 509 38.70 28.90 27.36
N VAL A 510 38.95 29.42 28.57
CA VAL A 510 39.77 30.61 28.82
C VAL A 510 41.19 30.51 28.22
N PHE A 511 41.72 29.29 28.07
CA PHE A 511 43.02 29.01 27.45
C PHE A 511 42.94 28.60 25.97
N SER A 512 41.86 28.95 25.27
CA SER A 512 41.66 28.55 23.86
C SER A 512 42.77 29.01 22.92
N PHE A 513 43.53 30.05 23.28
CA PHE A 513 44.70 30.50 22.49
C PHE A 513 45.87 29.51 22.50
N LEU A 514 45.92 28.54 23.42
CA LEU A 514 46.95 27.48 23.43
C LEU A 514 46.59 26.28 22.56
N ASN A 515 45.31 26.09 22.24
CA ASN A 515 44.78 24.96 21.43
C ASN A 515 45.32 24.82 19.99
N PRO A 516 45.79 25.88 19.29
CA PRO A 516 46.32 25.75 17.93
C PRO A 516 47.57 24.86 17.79
N LEU A 517 48.25 24.58 18.90
CA LEU A 517 49.35 23.62 18.99
C LEU A 517 49.06 22.62 20.08
N SER A 518 49.47 21.36 19.89
CA SER A 518 49.31 20.36 20.94
C SER A 518 50.17 20.70 22.16
N PRO A 519 49.76 20.30 23.38
CA PRO A 519 50.55 20.48 24.59
C PRO A 519 51.98 19.90 24.47
N ASP A 520 52.15 18.83 23.71
CA ASP A 520 53.46 18.21 23.46
C ASP A 520 54.41 19.15 22.72
N ILE A 521 53.92 19.88 21.70
CA ILE A 521 54.72 20.84 20.94
C ILE A 521 55.17 22.00 21.85
N TRP A 522 54.30 22.49 22.73
CA TRP A 522 54.65 23.52 23.71
C TRP A 522 55.80 23.07 24.62
N MET A 523 55.77 21.82 25.07
CA MET A 523 56.85 21.24 25.88
C MET A 523 58.15 21.12 25.08
N TYR A 524 58.08 20.71 23.81
CA TYR A 524 59.27 20.65 22.94
C TYR A 524 59.87 22.04 22.65
N VAL A 525 59.05 23.08 22.49
CA VAL A 525 59.53 24.47 22.30
C VAL A 525 60.25 24.96 23.55
N LEU A 526 59.71 24.70 24.74
CA LEU A 526 60.37 25.05 26.01
C LEU A 526 61.72 24.32 26.16
N LEU A 527 61.74 23.03 25.88
CA LEU A 527 62.96 22.21 25.93
C LEU A 527 64.00 22.70 24.91
N ALA A 528 63.59 22.97 23.66
CA ALA A 528 64.46 23.50 22.63
C ALA A 528 65.03 24.89 23.00
N CYS A 529 64.21 25.77 23.59
CA CYS A 529 64.65 27.08 24.05
C CYS A 529 65.74 26.96 25.13
N THR A 530 65.52 26.12 26.14
CA THR A 530 66.54 25.88 27.19
C THR A 530 67.81 25.23 26.62
N GLY A 531 67.67 24.25 25.71
CA GLY A 531 68.79 23.59 25.06
C GLY A 531 69.66 24.54 24.24
N VAL A 532 69.05 25.40 23.42
CA VAL A 532 69.78 26.40 22.62
C VAL A 532 70.48 27.41 23.52
N SER A 533 69.86 27.85 24.61
CA SER A 533 70.49 28.75 25.58
C SER A 533 71.70 28.14 26.28
N CYS A 534 71.65 26.85 26.63
CA CYS A 534 72.80 26.11 27.15
C CYS A 534 73.92 25.99 26.10
N VAL A 535 73.60 25.63 24.86
CA VAL A 535 74.57 25.51 23.77
C VAL A 535 75.25 26.86 23.48
N LEU A 536 74.48 27.96 23.44
CA LEU A 536 75.02 29.30 23.28
C LEU A 536 75.94 29.70 24.43
N PHE A 537 75.56 29.41 25.68
CA PHE A 537 76.40 29.66 26.85
C PHE A 537 77.75 28.91 26.78
N VAL A 538 77.72 27.63 26.41
CA VAL A 538 78.92 26.78 26.30
C VAL A 538 79.84 27.30 25.18
N ILE A 539 79.31 27.51 23.98
CA ILE A 539 80.10 27.96 22.82
C ILE A 539 80.66 29.38 23.03
N ALA A 540 79.89 30.27 23.66
CA ALA A 540 80.36 31.61 23.99
C ALA A 540 81.52 31.59 25.00
N ARG A 541 81.58 30.61 25.92
CA ARG A 541 82.69 30.49 26.87
C ARG A 541 83.95 29.92 26.22
N PHE A 542 83.81 28.98 25.29
CA PHE A 542 84.93 28.33 24.58
C PHE A 542 85.54 29.19 23.47
N THR A 543 84.74 30.04 22.83
CA THR A 543 85.23 30.82 21.69
C THR A 543 85.95 32.09 22.18
N PRO A 544 87.25 32.27 21.92
CA PRO A 544 88.01 33.43 22.43
C PRO A 544 87.55 34.76 21.82
N TYR A 545 86.90 34.73 20.64
CA TYR A 545 86.40 35.92 19.93
C TYR A 545 85.16 36.56 20.55
N GLU A 546 84.50 35.91 21.51
CA GLU A 546 83.36 36.49 22.26
C GLU A 546 83.81 37.28 23.50
N TRP A 547 85.07 37.12 23.91
CA TRP A 547 85.65 37.85 25.03
C TRP A 547 86.08 39.25 24.58
N TYR A 548 85.63 40.29 25.27
CA TYR A 548 86.03 41.66 24.96
C TYR A 548 86.49 42.41 26.20
N ASN A 549 87.40 43.37 26.00
CA ASN A 549 87.86 44.26 27.06
C ASN A 549 86.84 45.40 27.23
N PRO A 550 86.20 45.56 28.41
CA PRO A 550 85.21 46.60 28.67
C PRO A 550 85.79 48.03 28.65
N HIS A 551 87.12 48.20 28.72
CA HIS A 551 87.80 49.49 28.63
C HIS A 551 88.74 49.54 27.40
N PRO A 552 88.22 49.85 26.20
CA PRO A 552 89.01 49.85 24.97
C PRO A 552 90.14 50.89 24.93
N CYS A 553 90.11 51.90 25.81
CA CYS A 553 91.14 52.94 25.92
C CYS A 553 92.36 52.55 26.76
N ASN A 554 92.36 51.37 27.43
CA ASN A 554 93.50 50.91 28.23
C ASN A 554 94.02 49.53 27.76
N PRO A 555 95.04 49.48 26.88
CA PRO A 555 95.51 48.24 26.26
C PRO A 555 96.26 47.28 27.21
N SER A 556 96.52 47.66 28.47
CA SER A 556 97.18 46.84 29.49
C SER A 556 96.23 46.19 30.51
N SER A 557 94.90 46.38 30.36
CA SER A 557 93.90 45.69 31.17
C SER A 557 93.75 44.22 30.73
N THR A 558 94.03 43.26 31.62
CA THR A 558 93.84 41.81 31.40
C THR A 558 92.40 41.34 31.69
N LEU A 559 91.50 42.25 32.07
CA LEU A 559 90.11 41.94 32.36
C LEU A 559 89.31 41.80 31.06
N VAL A 560 88.99 40.56 30.69
CA VAL A 560 88.07 40.25 29.59
C VAL A 560 86.70 39.85 30.15
N GLN A 561 85.64 40.42 29.58
CA GLN A 561 84.26 40.12 29.98
C GLN A 561 83.51 39.43 28.83
N ASN A 562 82.56 38.57 29.20
CA ASN A 562 81.66 37.89 28.28
C ASN A 562 80.22 38.17 28.72
N ASN A 563 79.40 38.69 27.80
CA ASN A 563 78.03 39.09 28.10
C ASN A 563 77.04 37.91 28.09
N PHE A 564 77.42 36.75 27.55
CA PHE A 564 76.60 35.53 27.53
C PHE A 564 76.77 34.73 28.83
N THR A 565 76.12 35.19 29.90
CA THR A 565 75.86 34.39 31.10
C THR A 565 74.70 33.41 30.84
N LEU A 566 74.54 32.34 31.63
CA LEU A 566 73.44 31.37 31.44
C LEU A 566 72.06 32.06 31.38
N LEU A 567 71.84 33.05 32.25
CA LEU A 567 70.59 33.82 32.32
C LEU A 567 70.44 34.77 31.11
N ASN A 568 71.53 35.41 30.68
CA ASN A 568 71.55 36.27 29.49
C ASN A 568 71.37 35.46 28.18
N SER A 569 71.92 34.25 28.11
CA SER A 569 71.71 33.31 27.00
C SER A 569 70.28 32.76 26.98
N PHE A 570 69.67 32.58 28.15
CA PHE A 570 68.25 32.25 28.26
C PHE A 570 67.36 33.41 27.80
N TRP A 571 67.68 34.64 28.22
CA TRP A 571 67.02 35.86 27.76
C TRP A 571 67.16 36.06 26.25
N PHE A 572 68.32 35.78 25.66
CA PHE A 572 68.53 35.77 24.21
C PHE A 572 67.62 34.75 23.50
N GLY A 573 67.50 33.52 24.04
CA GLY A 573 66.64 32.47 23.51
C GLY A 573 65.16 32.88 23.47
N ILE A 574 64.65 33.42 24.58
CA ILE A 574 63.27 33.92 24.70
C ILE A 574 63.03 35.15 23.81
N GLY A 575 63.95 36.13 23.82
CA GLY A 575 63.81 37.36 23.02
C GLY A 575 63.74 37.09 21.51
N ALA A 576 64.44 36.06 21.04
CA ALA A 576 64.32 35.57 19.67
C ALA A 576 62.96 34.89 19.40
N LEU A 577 62.45 34.08 20.33
CA LEU A 577 61.14 33.44 20.22
C LEU A 577 59.98 34.47 20.18
N MET A 578 60.10 35.60 20.88
CA MET A 578 59.07 36.65 20.89
C MET A 578 59.19 37.67 19.73
N ARG A 579 60.09 37.46 18.76
CA ARG A 579 60.40 38.39 17.64
C ARG A 579 60.82 39.81 18.06
N GLN A 580 61.21 40.01 19.32
CA GLN A 580 61.64 41.32 19.84
C GLN A 580 63.16 41.54 19.66
N GLY A 581 63.92 40.45 19.50
CA GLY A 581 65.38 40.51 19.49
C GLY A 581 65.95 40.61 20.91
N SER A 582 67.27 40.56 21.02
CA SER A 582 68.01 40.76 22.28
C SER A 582 69.07 41.83 22.05
N GLU A 583 69.35 42.62 23.08
CA GLU A 583 70.45 43.59 23.08
C GLU A 583 71.83 42.91 22.95
N LEU A 584 71.88 41.60 23.18
CA LEU A 584 73.08 40.78 23.11
C LEU A 584 73.30 40.29 21.67
N MET A 585 74.34 40.83 21.02
CA MET A 585 74.74 40.43 19.66
C MET A 585 75.91 39.45 19.69
N PRO A 586 75.78 38.22 19.14
CA PRO A 586 76.91 37.29 19.00
C PRO A 586 77.96 37.85 18.04
N LYS A 587 79.22 37.89 18.48
CA LYS A 587 80.36 38.40 17.70
C LYS A 587 81.05 37.32 16.90
N ALA A 588 81.18 36.11 17.47
CA ALA A 588 81.86 35.00 16.83
C ALA A 588 81.01 34.32 15.75
N LEU A 589 81.67 33.70 14.77
CA LEU A 589 80.98 32.97 13.70
C LEU A 589 80.19 31.77 14.23
N SER A 590 80.74 31.03 15.20
CA SER A 590 80.13 29.84 15.82
C SER A 590 78.80 30.16 16.51
N THR A 591 78.76 31.21 17.32
CA THR A 591 77.56 31.68 18.03
C THR A 591 76.53 32.28 17.07
N ARG A 592 76.96 32.96 16.00
CA ARG A 592 76.07 33.46 14.93
C ARG A 592 75.36 32.35 14.17
N ILE A 593 76.03 31.23 13.89
CA ILE A 593 75.40 30.08 13.22
C ILE A 593 74.30 29.48 14.10
N VAL A 594 74.56 29.27 15.39
CA VAL A 594 73.55 28.77 16.35
C VAL A 594 72.38 29.74 16.46
N GLY A 595 72.65 31.04 16.59
CA GLY A 595 71.61 32.08 16.60
C GLY A 595 70.80 32.12 15.31
N GLY A 596 71.44 31.99 14.15
CA GLY A 596 70.77 31.98 12.85
C GLY A 596 69.85 30.79 12.64
N ILE A 597 70.28 29.58 13.04
CA ILE A 597 69.42 28.38 12.99
C ILE A 597 68.24 28.52 13.96
N TRP A 598 68.47 29.06 15.16
CA TRP A 598 67.41 29.33 16.13
C TRP A 598 66.38 30.35 15.61
N TRP A 599 66.84 31.42 14.94
CA TRP A 599 65.95 32.39 14.29
C TRP A 599 65.11 31.76 13.19
N PHE A 600 65.68 30.88 12.37
CA PHE A 600 64.91 30.16 11.36
C PHE A 600 63.85 29.23 11.97
N PHE A 601 64.22 28.47 13.01
CA PHE A 601 63.31 27.59 13.74
C PHE A 601 62.14 28.37 14.37
N THR A 602 62.43 29.43 15.11
CA THR A 602 61.42 30.28 15.77
C THR A 602 60.50 30.96 14.75
N LEU A 603 61.02 31.39 13.59
CA LEU A 603 60.22 31.95 12.51
C LEU A 603 59.18 30.95 12.00
N ILE A 604 59.57 29.69 11.78
CA ILE A 604 58.65 28.62 11.32
C ILE A 604 57.57 28.35 12.35
N ILE A 605 57.95 28.17 13.62
CA ILE A 605 57.00 27.85 14.71
C ILE A 605 55.94 28.95 14.88
N ILE A 606 56.36 30.21 14.91
CA ILE A 606 55.44 31.34 15.09
C ILE A 606 54.51 31.46 13.88
N SER A 607 55.04 31.33 12.65
CA SER A 607 54.23 31.39 11.44
C SER A 607 53.19 30.27 11.39
N SER A 608 53.56 29.06 11.79
CA SER A 608 52.65 27.91 11.92
C SER A 608 51.57 28.14 12.98
N TYR A 609 51.95 28.66 14.15
CA TYR A 609 50.99 29.04 15.20
C TYR A 609 49.99 30.09 14.70
N THR A 610 50.45 31.13 14.01
CA THR A 610 49.56 32.17 13.48
C THR A 610 48.60 31.64 12.41
N ALA A 611 49.06 30.71 11.57
CA ALA A 611 48.22 30.08 10.55
C ALA A 611 47.15 29.17 11.19
N ASN A 612 47.52 28.33 12.14
CA ASN A 612 46.59 27.43 12.83
C ASN A 612 45.60 28.19 13.72
N LEU A 613 46.05 29.26 14.39
CA LEU A 613 45.17 30.12 15.19
C LEU A 613 44.11 30.78 14.31
N ALA A 614 44.50 31.31 13.14
CA ALA A 614 43.56 31.88 12.19
C ALA A 614 42.54 30.85 11.68
N ALA A 615 42.97 29.62 11.39
CA ALA A 615 42.08 28.54 10.97
C ALA A 615 41.15 28.04 12.10
N PHE A 616 41.63 28.02 13.35
CA PHE A 616 40.85 27.61 14.50
C PHE A 616 39.73 28.61 14.82
N LEU A 617 40.02 29.91 14.68
CA LEU A 617 39.06 30.98 14.94
C LEU A 617 37.96 31.09 13.88
N THR A 618 38.19 30.60 12.66
CA THR A 618 37.18 30.61 11.59
C THR A 618 36.24 29.41 11.62
N VAL A 619 36.59 28.34 12.35
CA VAL A 619 35.79 27.10 12.37
C VAL A 619 35.42 26.73 13.81
N GLU A 620 34.27 27.23 14.27
CA GLU A 620 33.58 26.63 15.42
C GLU A 620 32.99 25.28 14.98
N ARG A 621 33.69 24.19 15.29
CA ARG A 621 33.15 22.84 15.11
C ARG A 621 32.15 22.54 16.22
N MET A 622 30.92 22.24 15.84
CA MET A 622 29.97 21.61 16.76
C MET A 622 30.36 20.14 16.87
N ASP A 623 30.98 19.73 17.97
CA ASP A 623 31.25 18.31 18.23
C ASP A 623 29.94 17.61 18.63
N ALA A 624 29.36 16.84 17.70
CA ALA A 624 28.20 16.00 17.98
C ALA A 624 28.66 14.72 18.71
N PRO A 625 28.02 14.32 19.83
CA PRO A 625 28.41 13.13 20.59
C PRO A 625 28.13 11.80 19.87
N ILE A 626 27.29 11.83 18.83
CA ILE A 626 26.91 10.69 18.00
C ILE A 626 26.79 11.15 16.55
N ASP A 627 27.25 10.33 15.60
CA ASP A 627 27.14 10.59 14.16
C ASP A 627 26.42 9.44 13.44
N SER A 628 26.58 8.20 13.94
CA SER A 628 26.00 7.01 13.33
C SER A 628 25.15 6.17 14.30
N ALA A 629 24.33 5.28 13.73
CA ALA A 629 23.61 4.27 14.50
C ALA A 629 24.55 3.26 15.18
N ASP A 630 25.74 3.02 14.61
CA ASP A 630 26.75 2.14 15.21
C ASP A 630 27.30 2.73 16.52
N ASP A 631 27.44 4.05 16.60
CA ASP A 631 27.90 4.72 17.82
C ASP A 631 26.89 4.54 18.95
N LEU A 632 25.59 4.67 18.64
CA LEU A 632 24.51 4.37 19.57
C LEU A 632 24.54 2.92 20.05
N ALA A 633 24.89 1.96 19.18
CA ALA A 633 24.96 0.55 19.53
C ALA A 633 26.19 0.18 20.40
N LYS A 634 27.29 0.94 20.30
CA LYS A 634 28.53 0.72 21.08
C LYS A 634 28.44 1.30 22.50
N GLN A 635 27.63 2.35 22.69
CA GLN A 635 27.49 3.05 23.96
C GLN A 635 26.18 2.70 24.67
N SER A 636 26.09 3.00 25.97
CA SER A 636 24.88 2.76 26.79
C SER A 636 24.43 3.95 27.65
N ARG A 637 25.09 5.10 27.50
CA ARG A 637 24.83 6.34 28.24
C ARG A 637 23.58 7.05 27.71
N ILE A 638 23.47 7.20 26.38
CA ILE A 638 22.33 7.78 25.69
C ILE A 638 21.32 6.64 25.44
N GLU A 639 20.12 6.78 26.00
CA GLU A 639 19.04 5.84 25.71
C GLU A 639 18.50 6.07 24.30
N TYR A 640 18.04 5.02 23.63
CA TYR A 640 17.41 5.16 22.32
C TYR A 640 16.26 4.21 22.12
N GLY A 641 15.32 4.58 21.25
CA GLY A 641 14.21 3.71 20.90
C GLY A 641 13.24 4.30 19.88
N ALA A 642 12.09 3.64 19.72
CA ALA A 642 11.13 3.88 18.65
C ALA A 642 9.67 3.84 19.17
N VAL A 643 8.72 4.22 18.31
CA VAL A 643 7.29 4.15 18.61
C VAL A 643 6.79 2.69 18.65
N ARG A 644 5.95 2.37 19.64
CA ARG A 644 5.28 1.06 19.77
C ARG A 644 4.36 0.79 18.58
N ASP A 645 4.25 -0.48 18.18
CA ASP A 645 3.46 -0.94 17.02
C ASP A 645 3.84 -0.27 15.68
N GLY A 646 4.98 0.43 15.61
CA GLY A 646 5.48 1.11 14.42
C GLY A 646 6.22 0.20 13.42
N SER A 647 6.35 0.68 12.19
CA SER A 647 7.16 0.04 11.13
C SER A 647 8.64 -0.03 11.53
N THR A 648 9.18 1.03 12.15
CA THR A 648 10.55 1.13 12.67
C THR A 648 10.84 0.06 13.74
N MET A 649 9.95 -0.12 14.72
CA MET A 649 10.10 -1.17 15.73
C MET A 649 10.11 -2.57 15.10
N THR A 650 9.20 -2.82 14.16
CA THR A 650 9.11 -4.12 13.47
C THR A 650 10.34 -4.39 12.60
N PHE A 651 10.93 -3.35 12.00
CA PHE A 651 12.17 -3.43 11.24
C PHE A 651 13.33 -3.92 12.12
N PHE A 652 13.59 -3.28 13.27
CA PHE A 652 14.64 -3.71 14.19
C PHE A 652 14.39 -5.11 14.76
N LYS A 653 13.12 -5.46 15.04
CA LYS A 653 12.73 -6.81 15.50
C LYS A 653 13.05 -7.92 14.50
N LYS A 654 12.99 -7.65 13.20
CA LYS A 654 13.19 -8.63 12.12
C LYS A 654 14.53 -8.48 11.38
N SER A 655 15.31 -7.46 11.72
CA SER A 655 16.61 -7.21 11.09
C SER A 655 17.57 -8.37 11.38
N LYS A 656 18.42 -8.68 10.40
CA LYS A 656 19.50 -9.70 10.50
C LYS A 656 20.90 -9.08 10.52
N ILE A 657 20.97 -7.74 10.59
CA ILE A 657 22.25 -7.02 10.65
C ILE A 657 22.67 -6.97 12.11
N SER A 658 23.90 -7.39 12.40
CA SER A 658 24.41 -7.57 13.78
C SER A 658 24.33 -6.30 14.64
N THR A 659 24.60 -5.11 14.08
CA THR A 659 24.40 -3.84 14.79
C THR A 659 22.93 -3.66 15.20
N TYR A 660 22.01 -3.82 14.25
CA TYR A 660 20.58 -3.58 14.48
C TYR A 660 19.94 -4.64 15.38
N GLU A 661 20.44 -5.88 15.34
CA GLU A 661 20.07 -6.93 16.29
C GLU A 661 20.50 -6.56 17.72
N LYS A 662 21.73 -6.02 17.91
CA LYS A 662 22.18 -5.50 19.21
C LYS A 662 21.32 -4.33 19.69
N MET A 663 21.00 -3.39 18.80
CA MET A 663 20.09 -2.28 19.11
C MET A 663 18.69 -2.78 19.50
N TRP A 664 18.17 -3.81 18.82
CA TRP A 664 16.91 -4.43 19.19
C TRP A 664 16.99 -5.17 20.53
N ALA A 665 18.08 -5.88 20.81
CA ALA A 665 18.30 -6.53 22.10
C ALA A 665 18.29 -5.49 23.24
N PHE A 666 18.93 -4.32 23.02
CA PHE A 666 18.87 -3.21 23.95
C PHE A 666 17.43 -2.67 24.13
N MET A 667 16.74 -2.33 23.04
CA MET A 667 15.35 -1.83 23.10
C MET A 667 14.36 -2.82 23.72
N SER A 668 14.53 -4.11 23.42
CA SER A 668 13.67 -5.19 23.93
C SER A 668 13.93 -5.53 25.39
N SER A 669 15.16 -5.33 25.88
CA SER A 669 15.46 -5.44 27.32
C SER A 669 14.84 -4.29 28.13
N ARG A 670 14.61 -3.13 27.49
CA ARG A 670 14.12 -1.89 28.11
C ARG A 670 12.79 -1.40 27.53
N LYS A 671 11.83 -2.30 27.25
CA LYS A 671 10.56 -1.95 26.57
C LYS A 671 9.80 -0.77 27.18
N ASN A 672 9.84 -0.61 28.50
CA ASN A 672 9.09 0.45 29.20
C ASN A 672 9.77 1.82 29.11
N THR A 673 11.10 1.86 28.97
CA THR A 673 11.84 3.13 28.89
C THR A 673 12.23 3.48 27.46
N ALA A 674 12.60 2.50 26.62
CA ALA A 674 13.02 2.72 25.24
C ALA A 674 11.84 2.94 24.26
N LEU A 675 10.69 2.28 24.43
CA LEU A 675 9.59 2.36 23.46
C LEU A 675 8.48 3.31 23.91
N VAL A 676 8.27 4.38 23.13
CA VAL A 676 7.26 5.42 23.38
C VAL A 676 5.91 5.09 22.72
N LYS A 677 4.80 5.67 23.22
CA LYS A 677 3.47 5.38 22.66
C LYS A 677 3.23 6.11 21.35
N ASN A 678 3.55 7.41 21.30
CA ASN A 678 3.27 8.30 20.17
C ASN A 678 4.49 9.18 19.84
N ASN A 679 4.52 9.74 18.63
CA ASN A 679 5.58 10.67 18.19
C ASN A 679 5.74 11.87 19.12
N LYS A 680 4.64 12.48 19.58
CA LYS A 680 4.66 13.65 20.48
C LYS A 680 5.39 13.37 21.80
N GLU A 681 5.14 12.20 22.41
CA GLU A 681 5.81 11.78 23.65
C GLU A 681 7.31 11.60 23.44
N GLY A 682 7.70 10.98 22.31
CA GLY A 682 9.09 10.81 21.93
C GLY A 682 9.83 12.13 21.74
N ILE A 683 9.23 13.10 21.04
CA ILE A 683 9.82 14.43 20.83
C ILE A 683 10.05 15.16 22.16
N THR A 684 9.05 15.17 23.06
CA THR A 684 9.21 15.77 24.39
C THR A 684 10.33 15.09 25.18
N ARG A 685 10.44 13.77 25.09
CA ARG A 685 11.51 13.02 25.76
C ARG A 685 12.90 13.39 25.24
N VAL A 686 13.09 13.49 23.92
CA VAL A 686 14.36 13.91 23.31
C VAL A 686 14.78 15.32 23.77
N LEU A 687 13.82 16.23 23.97
CA LEU A 687 14.11 17.58 24.45
C LEU A 687 14.52 17.62 25.93
N THR A 688 13.89 16.79 26.76
CA THR A 688 14.05 16.83 28.22
C THR A 688 15.17 15.93 28.76
N THR A 689 15.52 14.86 28.06
CA THR A 689 16.44 13.81 28.54
C THR A 689 17.50 13.48 27.47
N ASP A 690 18.60 12.83 27.87
CA ASP A 690 19.61 12.29 26.94
C ASP A 690 19.08 11.01 26.26
N TYR A 691 18.10 11.21 25.38
CA TYR A 691 17.40 10.16 24.64
C TYR A 691 17.41 10.47 23.14
N ALA A 692 17.72 9.47 22.32
CA ALA A 692 17.68 9.54 20.87
C ALA A 692 16.50 8.75 20.31
N MET A 693 15.69 9.39 19.46
CA MET A 693 14.50 8.76 18.90
C MET A 693 14.76 8.30 17.46
N LEU A 694 14.46 7.03 17.18
CA LEU A 694 14.49 6.46 15.83
C LEU A 694 13.13 6.72 15.17
N MET A 695 13.13 7.55 14.14
CA MET A 695 11.92 8.04 13.48
C MET A 695 12.15 8.20 11.97
N GLU A 696 11.07 8.27 11.20
CA GLU A 696 11.14 8.49 9.75
C GLU A 696 11.68 9.89 9.44
N SER A 697 12.59 9.96 8.47
CA SER A 697 13.37 11.18 8.15
C SER A 697 12.52 12.36 7.76
N THR A 698 11.42 12.13 7.03
CA THR A 698 10.48 13.19 6.62
C THR A 698 9.80 13.83 7.82
N SER A 699 9.47 13.05 8.84
CA SER A 699 8.90 13.58 10.07
C SER A 699 9.95 14.32 10.91
N ILE A 700 11.19 13.85 10.92
CA ILE A 700 12.32 14.55 11.55
C ILE A 700 12.55 15.92 10.88
N GLU A 701 12.62 15.96 9.55
CA GLU A 701 12.77 17.18 8.75
C GLU A 701 11.67 18.20 9.07
N TYR A 702 10.43 17.74 9.21
CA TYR A 702 9.29 18.59 9.57
C TYR A 702 9.43 19.22 10.97
N ILE A 703 9.92 18.44 11.94
CA ILE A 703 10.07 18.84 13.34
C ILE A 703 11.27 19.77 13.51
N SER A 704 12.40 19.46 12.87
CA SER A 704 13.63 20.26 12.98
C SER A 704 13.46 21.66 12.41
N GLN A 705 12.67 21.83 11.33
CA GLN A 705 12.35 23.16 10.78
C GLN A 705 11.47 24.02 11.70
N ARG A 706 10.79 23.42 12.69
CA ARG A 706 9.93 24.13 13.64
C ARG A 706 10.55 24.27 15.02
N ASN A 707 11.43 23.36 15.39
CA ASN A 707 12.07 23.33 16.69
C ASN A 707 13.59 23.22 16.53
N CYS A 708 14.26 24.36 16.66
CA CYS A 708 15.70 24.50 16.40
C CYS A 708 16.58 23.84 17.47
N ASN A 709 15.98 23.39 18.58
CA ASN A 709 16.67 22.62 19.61
C ASN A 709 16.82 21.14 19.22
N LEU A 710 16.30 20.72 18.07
CA LEU A 710 16.36 19.35 17.58
C LEU A 710 17.14 19.30 16.27
N THR A 711 17.93 18.25 16.11
CA THR A 711 18.73 17.98 14.92
C THR A 711 18.58 16.54 14.49
N GLN A 712 18.60 16.34 13.17
CA GLN A 712 18.78 15.02 12.59
C GLN A 712 20.25 14.61 12.71
N ILE A 713 20.50 13.38 13.14
CA ILE A 713 21.83 12.81 13.25
C ILE A 713 21.97 11.63 12.30
N GLY A 714 23.08 11.61 11.57
CA GLY A 714 23.41 10.59 10.60
C GLY A 714 22.53 10.61 9.34
N GLY A 715 22.78 9.66 8.46
CA GLY A 715 22.02 9.47 7.22
C GLY A 715 20.72 8.68 7.41
N LEU A 716 20.22 8.16 6.29
CA LEU A 716 19.11 7.20 6.27
C LEU A 716 19.66 5.80 6.55
N ILE A 717 19.15 5.15 7.59
CA ILE A 717 19.53 3.78 8.01
C ILE A 717 19.01 2.74 7.00
N ASP A 718 17.88 3.04 6.36
CA ASP A 718 17.25 2.23 5.34
C ASP A 718 16.65 3.10 4.22
N SER A 719 16.16 2.45 3.16
CA SER A 719 15.44 3.10 2.06
C SER A 719 14.04 2.51 1.98
N LYS A 720 13.05 3.36 2.22
CA LYS A 720 11.62 3.07 2.29
C LYS A 720 10.84 4.12 1.51
N GLY A 721 9.54 3.89 1.36
CA GLY A 721 8.64 4.90 0.80
C GLY A 721 7.24 4.78 1.36
N TYR A 722 6.52 5.90 1.31
CA TYR A 722 5.08 5.92 1.49
C TYR A 722 4.40 5.64 0.17
N GLY A 723 3.42 4.75 0.19
CA GLY A 723 2.57 4.42 -0.95
C GLY A 723 1.11 4.53 -0.57
N VAL A 724 0.26 4.63 -1.57
CA VAL A 724 -1.19 4.55 -1.38
C VAL A 724 -1.57 3.07 -1.26
N GLY A 725 -2.27 2.73 -0.18
CA GLY A 725 -2.75 1.37 0.05
C GLY A 725 -4.09 1.12 -0.66
N THR A 726 -4.21 -0.03 -1.30
CA THR A 726 -5.43 -0.51 -1.98
C THR A 726 -5.75 -1.93 -1.54
N PRO A 727 -7.02 -2.35 -1.54
CA PRO A 727 -7.37 -3.76 -1.36
C PRO A 727 -6.69 -4.63 -2.43
N ILE A 728 -6.37 -5.87 -2.07
CA ILE A 728 -5.65 -6.79 -2.97
C ILE A 728 -6.45 -7.04 -4.25
N GLY A 729 -5.80 -6.88 -5.42
CA GLY A 729 -6.47 -7.03 -6.71
C GLY A 729 -7.44 -5.90 -7.08
N SER A 730 -7.41 -4.77 -6.37
CA SER A 730 -8.23 -3.61 -6.70
C SER A 730 -7.87 -3.05 -8.09
N PRO A 731 -8.87 -2.73 -8.94
CA PRO A 731 -8.64 -2.10 -10.24
C PRO A 731 -8.10 -0.65 -10.10
N TYR A 732 -8.16 -0.07 -8.90
CA TYR A 732 -7.71 1.30 -8.65
C TYR A 732 -6.19 1.42 -8.56
N ARG A 733 -5.49 0.35 -8.17
CA ARG A 733 -4.04 0.37 -7.94
C ARG A 733 -3.26 0.87 -9.15
N ASP A 734 -3.54 0.34 -10.33
CA ASP A 734 -2.79 0.67 -11.53
C ASP A 734 -3.07 2.10 -11.99
N LYS A 735 -4.33 2.54 -11.89
CA LYS A 735 -4.73 3.92 -12.20
C LYS A 735 -4.10 4.94 -11.25
N VAL A 736 -4.13 4.67 -9.94
CA VAL A 736 -3.48 5.49 -8.91
C VAL A 736 -1.96 5.52 -9.12
N THR A 737 -1.36 4.39 -9.49
CA THR A 737 0.08 4.31 -9.78
C THR A 737 0.46 5.20 -10.97
N ILE A 738 -0.31 5.16 -12.07
CA ILE A 738 -0.08 6.01 -13.23
C ILE A 738 -0.25 7.48 -12.86
N ALA A 739 -1.29 7.83 -12.09
CA ALA A 739 -1.51 9.21 -11.63
C ALA A 739 -0.37 9.72 -10.73
N ILE A 740 0.17 8.89 -9.83
CA ILE A 740 1.32 9.26 -8.99
C ILE A 740 2.57 9.51 -9.85
N LEU A 741 2.81 8.68 -10.87
CA LEU A 741 3.93 8.88 -11.79
C LEU A 741 3.78 10.18 -12.58
N GLN A 742 2.57 10.50 -13.04
CA GLN A 742 2.29 11.78 -13.68
C GLN A 742 2.58 12.96 -12.73
N LEU A 743 2.12 12.90 -11.47
CA LEU A 743 2.41 13.95 -10.47
C LEU A 743 3.91 14.08 -10.15
N GLN A 744 4.67 12.99 -10.25
CA GLN A 744 6.12 12.99 -10.08
C GLN A 744 6.82 13.64 -11.27
N GLU A 745 6.41 13.32 -12.50
CA GLU A 745 6.96 13.90 -13.75
C GLU A 745 6.65 15.41 -13.86
N GLU A 746 5.45 15.84 -13.45
CA GLU A 746 5.07 17.25 -13.39
C GLU A 746 5.74 18.02 -12.24
N GLY A 747 6.45 17.34 -11.32
CA GLY A 747 7.08 17.95 -10.14
C GLY A 747 6.09 18.42 -9.05
N LYS A 748 4.80 18.11 -9.18
CA LYS A 748 3.76 18.48 -8.21
C LYS A 748 3.99 17.89 -6.82
N LEU A 749 4.49 16.66 -6.75
CA LEU A 749 4.82 16.02 -5.46
C LEU A 749 5.89 16.81 -4.68
N HIS A 750 6.87 17.38 -5.39
CA HIS A 750 7.90 18.23 -4.80
C HIS A 750 7.33 19.58 -4.34
N MET A 751 6.52 20.24 -5.18
CA MET A 751 5.86 21.51 -4.84
C MET A 751 4.98 21.38 -3.59
N MET A 752 4.21 20.29 -3.49
CA MET A 752 3.43 20.00 -2.28
C MET A 752 4.32 19.72 -1.07
N LYS A 753 5.46 19.02 -1.24
CA LYS A 753 6.40 18.77 -0.15
C LYS A 753 6.93 20.10 0.40
N GLU A 754 7.42 20.98 -0.46
CA GLU A 754 7.92 22.30 -0.03
C GLU A 754 6.84 23.11 0.69
N LYS A 755 5.61 23.15 0.15
CA LYS A 755 4.47 23.85 0.78
C LYS A 755 4.22 23.42 2.22
N TRP A 756 4.26 22.12 2.52
CA TRP A 756 3.88 21.59 3.84
C TRP A 756 5.05 21.44 4.81
N TRP A 757 6.27 21.21 4.29
CA TRP A 757 7.46 21.07 5.13
C TRP A 757 8.05 22.41 5.50
N ARG A 758 8.23 23.32 4.51
CA ARG A 758 8.93 24.61 4.69
C ARG A 758 8.30 25.43 5.81
N GLY A 759 9.01 25.53 6.93
CA GLY A 759 8.59 26.30 8.09
C GLY A 759 9.50 27.49 8.36
N ASN A 760 8.93 28.68 8.55
CA ASN A 760 9.65 29.88 8.99
C ASN A 760 10.03 29.82 10.50
N GLY A 761 10.17 28.62 11.07
CA GLY A 761 10.32 28.41 12.51
C GLY A 761 11.75 28.53 13.01
N CYS A 762 12.72 28.21 12.15
CA CYS A 762 14.14 28.35 12.45
C CYS A 762 14.79 29.29 11.44
N PRO A 763 15.66 30.22 11.88
CA PRO A 763 16.48 30.98 10.95
C PRO A 763 17.27 29.97 10.11
N GLU A 764 17.24 30.13 8.78
CA GLU A 764 18.20 29.44 7.93
C GLU A 764 19.60 29.77 8.47
N GLU A 765 20.50 28.79 8.51
CA GLU A 765 21.89 29.05 8.87
C GLU A 765 22.48 29.93 7.76
N ASP A 766 22.24 31.25 7.87
CA ASP A 766 22.91 32.27 7.08
C ASP A 766 24.40 31.95 7.15
N ASN A 767 25.01 31.86 5.96
CA ASN A 767 26.43 31.61 5.78
C ASN A 767 27.20 32.31 6.89
N LYS A 768 27.86 31.51 7.75
CA LYS A 768 28.64 32.01 8.90
C LYS A 768 29.64 33.07 8.41
N GLU A 769 29.22 34.33 8.39
CA GLU A 769 30.14 35.43 8.22
C GLU A 769 31.08 35.40 9.42
N ALA A 770 32.37 35.60 9.16
CA ALA A 770 33.39 35.54 10.19
C ALA A 770 33.04 36.54 11.32
N SER A 771 32.61 36.00 12.45
CA SER A 771 32.19 36.79 13.60
C SER A 771 33.39 37.53 14.18
N ALA A 772 33.20 38.76 14.62
CA ALA A 772 34.25 39.53 15.27
C ALA A 772 34.79 38.78 16.50
N LEU A 773 36.12 38.81 16.73
CA LEU A 773 36.73 38.10 17.86
C LEU A 773 36.16 38.62 19.19
N GLY A 774 35.44 37.74 19.89
CA GLY A 774 34.88 38.02 21.21
C GLY A 774 35.95 38.02 22.32
N VAL A 775 35.63 38.70 23.42
CA VAL A 775 36.46 38.70 24.65
C VAL A 775 36.62 37.27 25.21
N GLU A 776 35.72 36.35 24.92
CA GLU A 776 35.78 34.96 25.37
C GLU A 776 36.98 34.21 24.78
N ASN A 777 37.36 34.50 23.53
CA ASN A 777 38.49 33.85 22.85
C ASN A 777 39.86 34.43 23.25
N ILE A 778 39.91 35.73 23.59
CA ILE A 778 41.15 36.47 23.91
C ILE A 778 41.32 36.70 25.43
N GLY A 779 40.28 36.44 26.23
CA GLY A 779 40.23 36.77 27.66
C GLY A 779 41.39 36.19 28.47
N GLY A 780 41.84 34.98 28.16
CA GLY A 780 43.00 34.36 28.82
C GLY A 780 44.30 35.16 28.70
N ILE A 781 44.50 35.89 27.60
CA ILE A 781 45.71 36.69 27.38
C ILE A 781 45.77 37.85 28.38
N PHE A 782 44.64 38.49 28.67
CA PHE A 782 44.56 39.55 29.69
C PHE A 782 44.81 39.04 31.10
N ILE A 783 44.39 37.81 31.41
CA ILE A 783 44.65 37.18 32.72
C ILE A 783 46.15 36.92 32.89
N VAL A 784 46.81 36.37 31.87
CA VAL A 784 48.27 36.12 31.90
C VAL A 784 49.04 37.43 32.05
N LEU A 785 48.63 38.50 31.36
CA LEU A 785 49.23 39.82 31.48
C LEU A 785 49.13 40.36 32.92
N ALA A 786 47.93 40.32 33.50
CA ALA A 786 47.70 40.78 34.87
C ALA A 786 48.52 39.98 35.90
N ALA A 787 48.56 38.65 35.74
CA ALA A 787 49.37 37.78 36.59
C ALA A 787 50.88 38.10 36.48
N GLY A 788 51.38 38.35 35.27
CA GLY A 788 52.77 38.73 35.03
C GLY A 788 53.16 40.06 35.69
N LEU A 789 52.29 41.07 35.63
CA LEU A 789 52.51 42.37 36.28
C LEU A 789 52.52 42.26 37.81
N VAL A 790 51.63 41.45 38.38
CA VAL A 790 51.60 41.23 39.83
C VAL A 790 52.86 40.49 40.29
N LEU A 791 53.25 39.44 39.54
CA LEU A 791 54.45 38.67 39.85
C LEU A 791 55.72 39.53 39.78
N SER A 792 55.84 40.42 38.79
CA SER A 792 57.02 41.29 38.66
C SER A 792 57.16 42.26 39.84
N VAL A 793 56.05 42.81 40.35
CA VAL A 793 56.04 43.66 41.55
C VAL A 793 56.51 42.85 42.78
N PHE A 794 56.03 41.61 42.93
CA PHE A 794 56.48 40.76 44.04
C PHE A 794 57.98 40.40 43.95
N VAL A 795 58.48 40.09 42.75
CA VAL A 795 59.91 39.81 42.53
C VAL A 795 60.74 41.06 42.85
N ALA A 796 60.32 42.25 42.40
CA ALA A 796 61.02 43.50 42.70
C ALA A 796 61.06 43.81 44.20
N ILE A 797 59.96 43.58 44.92
CA ILE A 797 59.92 43.70 46.38
C ILE A 797 60.88 42.68 47.02
N GLY A 798 60.89 41.44 46.53
CA GLY A 798 61.82 40.40 46.98
C GLY A 798 63.29 40.76 46.76
N GLU A 799 63.65 41.26 45.58
CA GLU A 799 65.00 41.74 45.25
C GLU A 799 65.40 42.93 46.13
N PHE A 800 64.49 43.87 46.36
CA PHE A 800 64.73 45.00 47.24
C PHE A 800 64.99 44.56 48.68
N ILE A 801 64.18 43.64 49.22
CA ILE A 801 64.37 43.08 50.57
C ILE A 801 65.69 42.30 50.64
N TYR A 802 66.00 41.49 49.63
CA TYR A 802 67.24 40.70 49.57
C TYR A 802 68.48 41.60 49.53
N LYS A 803 68.45 42.66 48.71
CA LYS A 803 69.55 43.62 48.59
C LYS A 803 69.67 44.50 49.83
N ALA A 804 68.56 44.91 50.44
CA ALA A 804 68.55 45.65 51.69
C ALA A 804 69.13 44.83 52.86
N ARG A 805 68.82 43.53 52.96
CA ARG A 805 69.44 42.64 53.96
C ARG A 805 70.92 42.42 53.70
N ARG A 806 71.31 42.17 52.44
CA ARG A 806 72.72 41.97 52.08
C ARG A 806 73.57 43.22 52.30
N ASN A 807 73.01 44.41 52.09
CA ASN A 807 73.70 45.67 52.40
C ASN A 807 73.73 45.95 53.91
N ALA A 808 72.69 45.55 54.66
CA ALA A 808 72.72 45.60 56.14
C ALA A 808 73.79 44.68 56.75
N ASP A 809 74.16 43.58 56.07
CA ASP A 809 75.28 42.71 56.46
C ASP A 809 76.67 43.26 56.04
N ILE A 810 76.74 44.30 55.19
CA ILE A 810 77.99 44.90 54.68
C ILE A 810 78.29 46.27 55.32
N GLU A 811 77.28 46.99 55.80
CA GLU A 811 77.44 48.28 56.51
C GLU A 811 77.13 48.14 58.01
N GLU A 812 78.04 47.52 58.77
CA GLU A 812 78.32 48.06 60.11
C GLU A 812 79.18 49.33 59.91
N VAL A 813 78.51 50.48 59.70
CA VAL A 813 78.84 51.83 60.22
C VAL A 813 78.05 52.90 59.42
N SER A 814 77.15 53.56 60.16
CA SER A 814 76.59 54.92 59.96
C SER A 814 75.28 55.13 59.17
N ASP A 815 74.28 55.60 59.93
CA ASP A 815 73.10 56.42 59.62
C ASP A 815 71.81 55.82 59.01
N GLY A 816 70.91 55.44 59.92
CA GLY A 816 69.50 55.09 59.72
C GLY A 816 68.54 56.28 59.50
N GLY A 817 68.82 57.13 58.50
CA GLY A 817 67.94 58.25 58.13
C GLY A 817 67.02 58.01 56.92
N CYS A 818 67.37 57.09 56.01
CA CYS A 818 66.73 57.00 54.69
C CYS A 818 65.71 55.84 54.54
N LEU A 819 65.67 54.90 55.49
CA LEU A 819 64.80 53.72 55.41
C LEU A 819 63.32 54.03 55.71
N TYR A 820 63.04 55.03 56.55
CA TYR A 820 61.67 55.34 56.99
C TYR A 820 60.83 56.02 55.90
N GLY A 821 61.42 56.87 55.05
CA GLY A 821 60.70 57.56 53.98
C GLY A 821 60.28 56.66 52.81
N SER A 822 61.03 55.58 52.55
CA SER A 822 60.75 54.65 51.43
C SER A 822 59.66 53.63 51.77
N LEU A 823 59.60 53.18 53.03
CA LEU A 823 58.53 52.31 53.55
C LEU A 823 57.18 53.04 53.63
N GLU A 824 57.18 54.35 53.92
CA GLU A 824 55.96 55.16 53.91
C GLU A 824 55.44 55.40 52.48
N LEU A 825 56.32 55.51 51.49
CA LEU A 825 55.96 55.61 50.07
C LEU A 825 55.37 54.28 49.55
N ILE A 826 55.92 53.14 49.97
CA ILE A 826 55.41 51.80 49.67
C ILE A 826 54.06 51.56 50.35
N GLY A 827 53.90 51.98 51.61
CA GLY A 827 52.61 51.96 52.31
C GLY A 827 51.54 52.82 51.62
N LYS A 828 51.91 54.01 51.13
CA LYS A 828 51.02 54.88 50.34
C LYS A 828 50.72 54.29 48.95
N LEU A 829 51.68 53.67 48.26
CA LEU A 829 51.48 53.00 46.98
C LEU A 829 50.59 51.74 47.11
N LEU A 830 50.80 50.92 48.15
CA LEU A 830 49.93 49.78 48.47
C LEU A 830 48.52 50.24 48.85
N SER A 831 48.38 51.34 49.60
CA SER A 831 47.09 51.95 49.91
C SER A 831 46.37 52.47 48.66
N ILE A 832 47.09 53.07 47.71
CA ILE A 832 46.54 53.52 46.42
C ILE A 832 46.11 52.32 45.56
N PHE A 833 46.92 51.25 45.53
CA PHE A 833 46.60 50.02 44.81
C PHE A 833 45.36 49.32 45.40
N CYS A 834 45.23 49.31 46.73
CA CYS A 834 44.05 48.79 47.42
C CYS A 834 42.80 49.63 47.14
N HIS A 835 42.94 50.96 46.99
CA HIS A 835 41.82 51.85 46.66
C HIS A 835 41.35 51.71 45.20
N ILE A 836 42.25 51.40 44.27
CA ILE A 836 41.93 51.17 42.84
C ILE A 836 41.21 49.83 42.64
N LEU A 837 41.57 48.78 43.39
CA LEU A 837 40.91 47.47 43.32
C LEU A 837 39.60 47.39 44.12
N GLY A 838 39.35 48.33 45.04
CA GLY A 838 38.20 48.35 45.94
C GLY A 838 37.09 49.34 45.54
N THR A 839 36.49 49.25 44.35
CA THR A 839 35.19 49.91 44.08
C THR A 839 34.23 49.02 43.25
N PRO A 840 33.20 48.41 43.86
CA PRO A 840 32.07 47.86 43.11
C PRO A 840 31.05 48.98 42.81
N LYS A 841 31.05 49.53 41.59
CA LYS A 841 29.93 50.35 41.11
C LYS A 841 28.69 49.46 40.93
N LYS A 842 27.74 49.56 41.87
CA LYS A 842 26.34 49.15 41.68
C LYS A 842 25.77 49.85 40.44
N LYS A 843 25.69 49.16 39.29
CA LYS A 843 24.87 49.60 38.15
C LYS A 843 23.42 49.16 38.38
N LYS A 844 22.56 50.13 38.67
CA LYS A 844 21.09 50.01 38.59
C LYS A 844 20.72 49.54 37.17
N LYS A 845 20.02 48.40 37.08
CA LYS A 845 19.18 48.05 35.93
C LYS A 845 18.12 49.15 35.76
N LYS A 846 18.16 49.87 34.64
CA LYS A 846 16.99 50.60 34.12
C LYS A 846 16.32 49.67 33.12
N VAL A 847 15.08 49.31 33.44
CA VAL A 847 14.12 48.68 32.54
C VAL A 847 13.72 49.71 31.48
N LYS A 848 13.84 49.35 30.22
CA LYS A 848 12.86 49.63 29.16
C LYS A 848 12.85 48.44 28.22
#